data_AF-A0AAN6VPJ0-F1
#
_entry.id   AF-A0AAN6VPJ0-F1
#
_cell.length_a   1.000
_cell.length_b   1.000
_cell.length_c   1.000
_cell.angle_alpha   90.00
_cell.angle_beta   90.00
_cell.angle_gamma   90.00
#
_symmetry.space_group_name_H-M   'P 1'
#
loop_
_entity.id
_entity.type
_entity.pdbx_description
1 polymer ?
#
loop_
_entity_poly.entity_id
_entity_poly.type
_entity_poly.pdbx_seq_one_letter_code
_entity_poly.pdbx_strand_id
1 'polypeptide(L)'
;MRSSSRFLGALAAAASFLPSAFAQNNAPVTFTDAASGIVFNSWSIANGPQTKGGFTFGVALPSNALTTDATEFIGYLQCAANDKKGWCGVSLGGPMTNSLLIAAWPHAEDVYTSLRFVPGYDMPAVYTGDAKITQVSSTINSTHFTLIFRCQNCLKWNQAGSSGGASTKSGALVLGWVQASPSPGNPTCPDEITLEQHDNGMGIWGAVLDSKAANPSYSAWAATATKTVKPVCEGGGGEEIISVPVPSNAVFDYIVVGGGAGGIPTADKLSEAGKKVLLIEKGFASTGEHGGKLGPEWLAGTALTRFDVPGLCNQIWVDSKGIACTDTDQMAGCVLGGGTAVNAGLWFKPYSLDWDYLFPSGWKFRDIQAAANRVFSRIPGTDAPSTDGKRYYQQGFDVLSGGLGANGWSKITANSSPDSKNRTFANAPFMFSGGQRGGPLATYLTSAKKRSNFNLWLNTSVKRVIREGGHITGIEVEAFRTGGYQGIVKVTNLSGRVILSAGTFGSAKILMRSGIGPADQLAIVKASAIDGPTMISNSSWIPLPVGYNLDDHLNTDTVISHPNVAFYDFYEAWTNPIVADKNSYLSKRTGILAQAAPNIGPMFWEEIKGADGVVRQLQWTARVEGSLDTPNGHSMTMSQYLGRGATSRGRMTITPSLSTVVSDVPYLKDANDKEAVIQGIVNLQKALSKVQGLTWNHPAAGISARDYVNNMVVATSNRRANHWMGTAKIGTDDGRNGGSAVVDLNAKVYGTDNLFVVDASIFPGVPTTNPSAYIVTAAEHASQKILALAAPKAIAKWGQCGGRQWTGAFVCAAGSTCQVQNEWYSQCL
;
A
#
# COMPACT_ATOMS: atom_id res chain seq x y z
N MET A 1 16.75 7.83 75.71
CA MET A 1 18.02 8.36 75.15
C MET A 1 17.79 8.47 73.63
N ARG A 2 17.62 9.65 73.01
CA ARG A 2 18.67 10.60 72.59
C ARG A 2 19.89 9.83 72.04
N SER A 3 20.43 10.02 70.83
CA SER A 3 20.44 11.14 69.90
C SER A 3 21.19 10.70 68.61
N SER A 4 20.86 11.31 67.46
CA SER A 4 21.79 11.70 66.37
C SER A 4 22.89 10.75 65.84
N SER A 5 22.80 10.40 64.55
CA SER A 5 23.93 10.55 63.61
C SER A 5 23.46 10.58 62.14
N ARG A 6 23.07 11.77 61.68
CA ARG A 6 23.26 12.17 60.28
C ARG A 6 24.75 12.48 60.14
N PHE A 7 25.53 11.72 59.37
CA PHE A 7 26.81 12.09 58.75
C PHE A 7 27.48 10.81 58.25
N LEU A 8 27.14 10.32 57.04
CA LEU A 8 28.00 9.39 56.25
C LEU A 8 27.44 9.02 54.85
N GLY A 9 26.55 9.84 54.27
CA GLY A 9 25.93 9.59 52.96
C GLY A 9 26.24 10.62 51.87
N ALA A 10 27.28 11.44 52.03
CA ALA A 10 27.54 12.60 51.16
C ALA A 10 28.97 12.69 50.60
N LEU A 11 29.70 11.56 50.46
CA LEU A 11 31.08 11.58 49.97
C LEU A 11 31.43 10.51 48.91
N ALA A 12 30.46 9.75 48.39
CA ALA A 12 30.69 8.75 47.34
C ALA A 12 29.98 9.02 46.01
N ALA A 13 29.37 10.20 45.83
CA ALA A 13 28.69 10.63 44.60
C ALA A 13 29.28 11.93 44.01
N ALA A 14 30.51 12.29 44.41
CA ALA A 14 31.21 13.50 43.93
C ALA A 14 32.49 13.18 43.12
N ALA A 15 32.77 11.91 42.81
CA ALA A 15 34.02 11.49 42.16
C ALA A 15 33.86 11.00 40.70
N SER A 16 32.66 11.04 40.11
CA SER A 16 32.44 10.50 38.75
C SER A 16 32.04 11.54 37.68
N PHE A 17 31.97 12.83 38.04
CA PHE A 17 31.73 13.94 37.11
C PHE A 17 32.94 14.88 37.02
N LEU A 18 34.14 14.31 36.98
CA LEU A 18 35.26 15.00 36.37
C LEU A 18 35.15 14.77 34.86
N PRO A 19 34.81 15.76 34.03
CA PRO A 19 35.05 15.63 32.60
C PRO A 19 36.55 15.38 32.47
N SER A 20 36.91 14.24 31.88
CA SER A 20 38.27 14.03 31.40
C SER A 20 38.49 15.15 30.37
N ALA A 21 39.14 16.23 30.80
CA ALA A 21 39.54 17.31 29.91
C ALA A 21 40.67 16.75 29.04
N PHE A 22 40.31 15.99 28.02
CA PHE A 22 41.20 15.76 26.89
C PHE A 22 41.47 17.13 26.30
N ALA A 23 42.71 17.59 26.41
CA ALA A 23 43.14 18.86 25.86
C ALA A 23 42.86 18.87 24.35
N GLN A 24 41.79 19.55 23.94
CA GLN A 24 41.53 19.80 22.52
C GLN A 24 42.65 20.73 22.03
N ASN A 25 43.33 20.35 20.94
CA ASN A 25 44.42 21.14 20.41
C ASN A 25 43.88 22.49 19.93
N ASN A 26 44.27 23.55 20.62
CA ASN A 26 43.85 24.92 20.33
C ASN A 26 44.66 25.54 19.18
N ALA A 27 45.81 24.97 18.83
CA ALA A 27 46.65 25.44 17.74
C ALA A 27 45.98 25.14 16.39
N PRO A 28 45.93 26.12 15.47
CA PRO A 28 45.34 25.92 14.16
C PRO A 28 46.24 25.03 13.29
N VAL A 29 45.62 24.22 12.44
CA VAL A 29 46.29 23.58 11.31
C VAL A 29 45.92 24.34 10.05
N THR A 30 46.92 24.85 9.34
CA THR A 30 46.70 25.46 8.03
C THR A 30 46.29 24.39 7.02
N PHE A 31 45.11 24.56 6.43
CA PHE A 31 44.53 23.67 5.44
C PHE A 31 44.24 24.47 4.17
N THR A 32 44.63 23.96 3.00
CA THR A 32 44.24 24.56 1.71
C THR A 32 43.32 23.59 1.00
N ASP A 33 42.08 24.03 0.73
CA ASP A 33 41.14 23.22 -0.03
C ASP A 33 41.61 23.14 -1.49
N ALA A 34 41.81 21.92 -1.99
CA ALA A 34 42.41 21.69 -3.30
C ALA A 34 41.51 22.15 -4.46
N ALA A 35 40.18 22.19 -4.26
CA ALA A 35 39.23 22.56 -5.30
C ALA A 35 39.04 24.08 -5.41
N SER A 36 38.87 24.76 -4.27
CA SER A 36 38.63 26.21 -4.22
C SER A 36 39.90 27.05 -4.08
N GLY A 37 41.01 26.45 -3.64
CA GLY A 37 42.25 27.15 -3.34
C GLY A 37 42.20 28.01 -2.07
N ILE A 38 41.12 27.90 -1.27
CA ILE A 38 40.95 28.69 -0.05
C ILE A 38 41.83 28.13 1.07
N VAL A 39 42.53 29.03 1.76
CA VAL A 39 43.37 28.69 2.91
C VAL A 39 42.61 28.95 4.20
N PHE A 40 42.49 27.93 5.05
CA PHE A 40 41.81 27.96 6.34
C PHE A 40 42.80 27.73 7.48
N ASN A 41 42.51 28.35 8.61
CA ASN A 41 42.89 27.77 9.90
C ASN A 41 41.83 26.76 10.29
N SER A 42 42.24 25.54 10.65
CA SER A 42 41.32 24.45 10.96
C SER A 42 41.65 23.78 12.29
N TRP A 43 40.60 23.26 12.94
CA TRP A 43 40.67 22.50 14.18
C TRP A 43 39.85 21.23 14.00
N SER A 44 40.44 20.10 14.38
CA SER A 44 39.85 18.78 14.15
C SER A 44 39.77 17.98 15.43
N ILE A 45 38.68 17.23 15.55
CA ILE A 45 38.51 16.16 16.53
C ILE A 45 38.65 14.84 15.78
N ALA A 46 39.64 14.05 16.18
CA ALA A 46 39.90 12.76 15.56
C ALA A 46 38.76 11.77 15.84
N ASN A 47 38.57 10.82 14.93
CA ASN A 47 37.70 9.66 15.15
C ASN A 47 38.17 8.91 16.41
N GLY A 48 37.30 8.76 17.41
CA GLY A 48 37.71 8.26 18.71
C GLY A 48 36.59 8.23 19.75
N PRO A 49 36.95 8.39 21.04
CA PRO A 49 35.97 8.43 22.14
C PRO A 49 35.10 9.70 22.16
N GLN A 50 35.60 10.82 21.62
CA GLN A 50 34.88 12.10 21.60
C GLN A 50 33.81 12.16 20.51
N THR A 51 34.05 11.52 19.37
CA THR A 51 33.11 11.43 18.25
C THR A 51 33.50 10.30 17.30
N LYS A 52 32.52 9.70 16.61
CA LYS A 52 32.75 8.74 15.54
C LYS A 52 32.75 9.43 14.18
N GLY A 53 33.70 9.06 13.32
CA GLY A 53 33.91 9.66 12.00
C GLY A 53 34.76 10.93 12.00
N GLY A 54 34.97 11.56 13.16
CA GLY A 54 35.75 12.80 13.28
C GLY A 54 34.94 14.04 12.88
N PHE A 55 35.49 15.21 13.20
CA PHE A 55 34.89 16.51 12.92
C PHE A 55 35.99 17.53 12.64
N THR A 56 35.83 18.40 11.64
CA THR A 56 36.74 19.51 11.38
C THR A 56 35.96 20.78 11.10
N PHE A 57 36.34 21.87 11.76
CA PHE A 57 35.89 23.21 11.43
C PHE A 57 37.08 24.08 11.03
N GLY A 58 36.92 24.89 9.98
CA GLY A 58 37.93 25.82 9.53
C GLY A 58 37.37 27.21 9.24
N VAL A 59 38.22 28.22 9.36
CA VAL A 59 37.88 29.64 9.18
C VAL A 59 38.93 30.33 8.31
N ALA A 60 38.47 31.08 7.32
CA ALA A 60 39.23 32.07 6.58
C ALA A 60 38.57 33.45 6.78
N LEU A 61 39.37 34.49 6.97
CA LEU A 61 38.96 35.82 7.40
C LEU A 61 39.48 36.93 6.47
N PRO A 62 38.83 38.11 6.46
CA PRO A 62 39.34 39.31 5.80
C PRO A 62 40.77 39.67 6.22
N SER A 63 41.50 40.36 5.35
CA SER A 63 42.93 40.69 5.55
C SER A 63 43.23 41.51 6.82
N ASN A 64 42.26 42.28 7.32
CA ASN A 64 42.38 43.10 8.53
C ASN A 64 41.76 42.45 9.79
N ALA A 65 41.29 41.19 9.70
CA ALA A 65 40.48 40.57 10.74
C ALA A 65 41.22 40.29 12.06
N LEU A 66 42.56 40.26 12.05
CA LEU A 66 43.38 40.09 13.25
C LEU A 66 43.67 41.43 13.96
N THR A 67 43.40 42.56 13.31
CA THR A 67 43.59 43.90 13.89
C THR A 67 42.27 44.62 14.16
N THR A 68 41.20 44.23 13.45
CA THR A 68 39.85 44.78 13.59
C THR A 68 38.85 43.64 13.52
N ASP A 69 37.81 43.67 14.35
CA ASP A 69 36.81 42.60 14.37
C ASP A 69 36.12 42.49 13.01
N ALA A 70 36.23 41.32 12.38
CA ALA A 70 35.48 41.01 11.17
C ALA A 70 34.00 40.79 11.50
N THR A 71 33.12 41.06 10.55
CA THR A 71 31.68 40.75 10.64
C THR A 71 31.32 39.46 9.92
N GLU A 72 32.21 38.96 9.05
CA GLU A 72 31.99 37.79 8.22
C GLU A 72 33.23 36.89 8.16
N PHE A 73 33.02 35.65 7.71
CA PHE A 73 34.08 34.69 7.45
C PHE A 73 33.68 33.68 6.37
N ILE A 74 34.65 32.94 5.84
CA ILE A 74 34.40 31.72 5.06
C ILE A 74 34.69 30.52 5.98
N GLY A 75 33.71 29.65 6.16
CA GLY A 75 33.77 28.44 6.96
C GLY A 75 34.03 27.20 6.12
N TYR A 76 34.77 26.26 6.70
CA TYR A 76 34.92 24.88 6.24
C TYR A 76 34.33 23.94 7.30
N LEU A 77 33.50 23.00 6.88
CA LEU A 77 32.99 21.91 7.71
C LEU A 77 33.31 20.57 7.04
N GLN A 78 33.85 19.64 7.82
CA GLN A 78 33.87 18.22 7.50
C GLN A 78 33.25 17.47 8.67
N CYS A 79 32.14 16.80 8.39
CA CYS A 79 31.33 16.15 9.41
C CYS A 79 31.14 14.67 9.05
N ALA A 80 31.00 13.83 10.07
CA ALA A 80 30.71 12.42 9.91
C ALA A 80 29.34 12.22 9.24
N ALA A 81 29.29 11.29 8.28
CA ALA A 81 28.06 10.91 7.58
C ALA A 81 28.04 9.38 7.44
N ASN A 82 27.27 8.69 8.29
CA ASN A 82 27.11 7.25 8.15
C ASN A 82 26.03 6.98 7.10
N ASP A 83 26.43 6.50 5.92
CA ASP A 83 25.52 6.27 4.78
C ASP A 83 24.70 7.50 4.41
N LYS A 84 25.36 8.67 4.31
CA LYS A 84 24.73 9.97 4.00
C LYS A 84 23.69 10.43 5.04
N LYS A 85 23.76 9.95 6.29
CA LYS A 85 22.90 10.39 7.40
C LYS A 85 23.69 11.14 8.48
N GLY A 86 23.00 11.98 9.23
CA GLY A 86 23.51 12.70 10.40
C GLY A 86 23.43 14.22 10.26
N TRP A 87 23.85 14.94 11.29
CA TRP A 87 24.04 16.39 11.23
C TRP A 87 25.18 16.82 12.15
N CYS A 88 25.75 17.99 11.88
CA CYS A 88 26.75 18.61 12.75
C CYS A 88 26.40 20.07 13.00
N GLY A 89 26.97 20.63 14.05
CA GLY A 89 26.75 22.03 14.38
C GLY A 89 27.95 22.71 15.00
N VAL A 90 27.98 24.04 14.88
CA VAL A 90 28.99 24.92 15.47
C VAL A 90 28.29 26.02 16.26
N SER A 91 28.72 26.26 17.49
CA SER A 91 28.36 27.45 18.26
C SER A 91 29.47 28.49 18.15
N LEU A 92 29.15 29.69 17.66
CA LEU A 92 30.15 30.75 17.48
C LEU A 92 30.53 31.48 18.78
N GLY A 93 29.82 31.22 19.89
CA GLY A 93 30.13 31.78 21.21
C GLY A 93 30.69 30.76 22.20
N GLY A 94 30.82 29.50 21.81
CA GLY A 94 31.20 28.39 22.68
C GLY A 94 29.99 27.61 23.19
N PRO A 95 29.29 28.08 24.24
CA PRO A 95 28.08 27.42 24.75
C PRO A 95 26.98 27.31 23.68
N MET A 96 26.10 26.31 23.81
CA MET A 96 24.90 26.16 22.99
C MET A 96 23.95 27.36 23.16
N THR A 97 23.82 27.87 24.39
CA THR A 97 22.87 28.93 24.71
C THR A 97 23.44 30.31 24.41
N ASN A 98 22.55 31.24 24.06
CA ASN A 98 22.85 32.66 23.83
C ASN A 98 23.92 32.94 22.76
N SER A 99 24.17 31.97 21.88
CA SER A 99 25.18 32.04 20.82
C SER A 99 24.54 31.76 19.47
N LEU A 100 25.07 32.33 18.39
CA LEU A 100 24.65 31.96 17.03
C LEU A 100 25.13 30.54 16.73
N LEU A 101 24.19 29.68 16.36
CA LEU A 101 24.43 28.28 16.01
C LEU A 101 24.33 28.10 14.50
N ILE A 102 25.27 27.35 13.93
CA ILE A 102 25.23 26.89 12.55
C ILE A 102 24.98 25.38 12.60
N ALA A 103 23.87 24.92 12.04
CA ALA A 103 23.59 23.50 11.83
C ALA A 103 23.76 23.15 10.35
N ALA A 104 24.35 21.99 10.05
CA ALA A 104 24.54 21.48 8.69
C ALA A 104 24.27 19.98 8.60
N TRP A 105 23.67 19.51 7.50
CA TRP A 105 23.36 18.10 7.27
C TRP A 105 23.28 17.75 5.77
N PRO A 106 23.59 16.51 5.37
CA PRO A 106 23.40 16.04 4.01
C PRO A 106 21.95 15.57 3.81
N HIS A 107 21.41 15.80 2.61
CA HIS A 107 20.19 15.14 2.14
C HIS A 107 20.24 15.00 0.62
N ALA A 108 20.03 13.78 0.12
CA ALA A 108 20.24 13.43 -1.28
C ALA A 108 21.66 13.81 -1.76
N GLU A 109 21.77 14.79 -2.66
CA GLU A 109 23.04 15.25 -3.25
C GLU A 109 23.44 16.65 -2.75
N ASP A 110 22.68 17.25 -1.83
CA ASP A 110 22.92 18.59 -1.30
C ASP A 110 23.21 18.59 0.20
N VAL A 111 23.97 19.59 0.66
CA VAL A 111 24.17 19.87 2.08
C VAL A 111 23.33 21.09 2.44
N TYR A 112 22.45 20.92 3.41
CA TYR A 112 21.59 21.99 3.91
C TYR A 112 22.19 22.62 5.15
N THR A 113 21.85 23.88 5.40
CA THR A 113 22.28 24.63 6.59
C THR A 113 21.13 25.39 7.20
N SER A 114 21.15 25.57 8.53
CA SER A 114 20.21 26.44 9.23
C SER A 114 20.94 27.24 10.31
N LEU A 115 20.66 28.54 10.36
CA LEU A 115 21.12 29.42 11.44
C LEU A 115 20.10 29.34 12.58
N ARG A 116 20.57 29.06 13.78
CA ARG A 116 19.73 28.74 14.93
C ARG A 116 20.17 29.49 16.19
N PHE A 117 19.23 29.69 17.12
CA PHE A 117 19.50 30.38 18.39
C PHE A 117 18.57 29.88 19.50
N VAL A 118 19.09 29.77 20.72
CA VAL A 118 18.30 29.32 21.88
C VAL A 118 18.85 29.92 23.20
N PRO A 119 17.98 30.38 24.12
CA PRO A 119 18.43 30.85 25.44
C PRO A 119 18.60 29.72 26.46
N GLY A 120 17.98 28.55 26.24
CA GLY A 120 18.00 27.37 27.12
C GLY A 120 18.42 26.08 26.41
N TYR A 121 18.39 24.94 27.12
CA TYR A 121 18.76 23.63 26.58
C TYR A 121 17.57 22.90 25.94
N ASP A 122 16.86 23.63 25.07
CA ASP A 122 15.73 23.14 24.29
C ASP A 122 16.10 23.13 22.79
N MET A 123 15.18 22.64 21.94
CA MET A 123 15.37 22.66 20.49
C MET A 123 15.55 24.11 19.99
N PRO A 124 16.65 24.44 19.29
CA PRO A 124 16.90 25.80 18.85
C PRO A 124 15.91 26.34 17.80
N ALA A 125 15.42 27.56 18.03
CA ALA A 125 14.60 28.28 17.07
C ALA A 125 15.45 28.79 15.90
N VAL A 126 14.80 29.13 14.77
CA VAL A 126 15.45 29.81 13.64
C VAL A 126 16.02 31.15 14.10
N TYR A 127 17.25 31.46 13.66
CA TYR A 127 17.85 32.76 13.89
C TYR A 127 17.28 33.79 12.90
N THR A 128 16.70 34.88 13.40
CA THR A 128 15.97 35.87 12.58
C THR A 128 16.73 37.19 12.37
N GLY A 129 18.01 37.25 12.73
CA GLY A 129 18.85 38.44 12.49
C GLY A 129 19.49 38.45 11.11
N ASP A 130 20.40 39.41 10.90
CA ASP A 130 20.97 39.73 9.57
C ASP A 130 22.06 38.75 9.07
N ALA A 131 22.26 37.63 9.77
CA ALA A 131 23.27 36.64 9.43
C ALA A 131 22.82 35.80 8.23
N LYS A 132 23.75 35.52 7.31
CA LYS A 132 23.44 34.81 6.05
C LYS A 132 24.53 33.83 5.67
N ILE A 133 24.12 32.63 5.28
CA ILE A 133 24.99 31.60 4.72
C ILE A 133 24.79 31.50 3.21
N THR A 134 25.89 31.45 2.45
CA THR A 134 25.93 31.14 1.01
C THR A 134 27.04 30.15 0.74
N GLN A 135 26.81 29.15 -0.12
CA GLN A 135 27.78 28.06 -0.31
C GLN A 135 28.77 28.38 -1.43
N VAL A 136 30.01 27.94 -1.24
CA VAL A 136 31.02 27.84 -2.29
C VAL A 136 30.95 26.45 -2.92
N SER A 137 31.02 25.40 -2.09
CA SER A 137 31.00 24.01 -2.54
C SER A 137 30.53 23.07 -1.43
N SER A 138 30.07 21.88 -1.81
CA SER A 138 29.72 20.80 -0.88
C SER A 138 30.00 19.43 -1.51
N THR A 139 30.36 18.43 -0.71
CA THR A 139 30.51 17.04 -1.15
C THR A 139 29.88 16.07 -0.14
N ILE A 140 29.40 14.93 -0.61
CA ILE A 140 28.80 13.88 0.23
C ILE A 140 29.34 12.53 -0.23
N ASN A 141 29.84 11.73 0.71
CA ASN A 141 30.20 10.34 0.48
C ASN A 141 29.63 9.44 1.60
N SER A 142 29.96 8.14 1.58
CA SER A 142 29.44 7.17 2.54
C SER A 142 29.97 7.33 3.97
N THR A 143 30.93 8.23 4.19
CA THR A 143 31.63 8.42 5.48
C THR A 143 31.57 9.85 6.00
N HIS A 144 31.50 10.84 5.12
CA HIS A 144 31.55 12.26 5.47
C HIS A 144 30.72 13.10 4.50
N PHE A 145 30.33 14.29 4.97
CA PHE A 145 29.95 15.40 4.11
C PHE A 145 30.85 16.60 4.39
N THR A 146 31.19 17.34 3.35
CA THR A 146 31.96 18.58 3.46
C THR A 146 31.16 19.77 2.94
N LEU A 147 31.40 20.94 3.53
CA LEU A 147 30.77 22.19 3.15
C LEU A 147 31.77 23.34 3.27
N ILE A 148 31.91 24.12 2.19
CA ILE A 148 32.56 25.43 2.20
C ILE A 148 31.49 26.49 2.02
N PHE A 149 31.42 27.43 2.96
CA PHE A 149 30.37 28.44 2.97
C PHE A 149 30.87 29.81 3.43
N ARG A 150 30.29 30.88 2.91
CA ARG A 150 30.46 32.24 3.40
C ARG A 150 29.36 32.55 4.41
N CYS A 151 29.75 33.03 5.59
CA CYS A 151 28.86 33.45 6.66
C CYS A 151 28.95 34.98 6.84
N GLN A 152 27.99 35.71 6.29
CA GLN A 152 27.92 37.16 6.35
C GLN A 152 27.21 37.58 7.65
N ASN A 153 27.74 38.60 8.34
CA ASN A 153 27.19 39.12 9.60
C ASN A 153 27.04 38.09 10.73
N CYS A 154 27.79 36.98 10.69
CA CYS A 154 27.64 35.89 11.67
C CYS A 154 28.45 36.09 12.95
N LEU A 155 29.43 37.01 12.98
CA LEU A 155 30.32 37.20 14.13
C LEU A 155 29.75 38.14 15.20
N LYS A 156 28.54 38.66 14.98
CA LYS A 156 27.72 39.40 15.95
C LYS A 156 26.28 38.96 15.79
N TRP A 157 25.58 38.75 16.90
CA TRP A 157 24.20 38.32 16.89
C TRP A 157 23.40 39.00 18.00
N ASN A 158 22.11 39.15 17.74
CA ASN A 158 21.11 39.61 18.69
C ASN A 158 19.80 38.85 18.42
N GLN A 159 19.26 38.18 19.43
CA GLN A 159 17.93 37.55 19.39
C GLN A 159 17.42 37.33 20.82
N ALA A 160 16.10 37.42 20.99
CA ALA A 160 15.41 37.13 22.26
C ALA A 160 15.96 37.92 23.47
N GLY A 161 16.37 39.18 23.25
CA GLY A 161 16.92 40.06 24.31
C GLY A 161 18.37 39.74 24.71
N SER A 162 19.03 38.83 24.00
CA SER A 162 20.41 38.42 24.23
C SER A 162 21.28 38.82 23.05
N SER A 163 22.39 39.50 23.32
CA SER A 163 23.37 39.94 22.32
C SER A 163 24.73 39.32 22.61
N GLY A 164 25.41 38.87 21.56
CA GLY A 164 26.73 38.27 21.65
C GLY A 164 27.54 38.48 20.37
N GLY A 165 28.80 38.06 20.41
CA GLY A 165 29.68 38.13 19.25
C GLY A 165 31.03 37.47 19.50
N ALA A 166 31.73 37.16 18.42
CA ALA A 166 33.04 36.54 18.44
C ALA A 166 34.08 37.53 17.90
N SER A 167 35.02 37.95 18.75
CA SER A 167 36.02 38.98 18.42
C SER A 167 37.23 38.35 17.73
N THR A 168 37.39 38.56 16.43
CA THR A 168 38.53 38.02 15.66
C THR A 168 39.86 38.69 16.01
N LYS A 169 39.84 39.98 16.42
CA LYS A 169 41.07 40.69 16.81
C LYS A 169 41.66 40.20 18.14
N SER A 170 40.88 39.42 18.91
CA SER A 170 41.37 38.79 20.14
C SER A 170 42.39 37.68 19.86
N GLY A 171 42.54 37.26 18.60
CA GLY A 171 43.47 36.19 18.20
C GLY A 171 42.97 34.79 18.53
N ALA A 172 41.75 34.63 19.05
CA ALA A 172 41.12 33.33 19.24
C ALA A 172 39.59 33.40 19.14
N LEU A 173 38.95 32.31 18.73
CA LEU A 173 37.49 32.15 18.74
C LEU A 173 37.10 31.07 19.75
N VAL A 174 36.11 31.32 20.60
CA VAL A 174 35.55 30.26 21.45
C VAL A 174 34.46 29.56 20.66
N LEU A 175 34.67 28.30 20.31
CA LEU A 175 33.80 27.55 19.41
C LEU A 175 33.29 26.28 20.09
N GLY A 176 31.97 26.11 20.07
CA GLY A 176 31.33 24.85 20.38
C GLY A 176 31.14 24.01 19.13
N TRP A 177 31.14 22.70 19.26
CA TRP A 177 30.83 21.77 18.17
C TRP A 177 29.96 20.63 18.67
N VAL A 178 29.18 20.06 17.75
CA VAL A 178 28.32 18.89 17.99
C VAL A 178 28.24 18.02 16.74
N GLN A 179 28.01 16.71 16.91
CA GLN A 179 27.60 15.80 15.84
C GLN A 179 26.46 14.89 16.29
N ALA A 180 25.62 14.47 15.35
CA ALA A 180 24.56 13.50 15.57
C ALA A 180 24.51 12.48 14.42
N SER A 181 24.12 11.25 14.77
CA SER A 181 23.93 10.10 13.89
C SER A 181 22.61 10.15 13.12
N PRO A 182 21.44 10.45 13.74
CA PRO A 182 20.20 10.59 12.99
C PRO A 182 20.22 11.87 12.15
N SER A 183 19.55 11.84 10.98
CA SER A 183 19.35 13.05 10.17
C SER A 183 18.22 13.90 10.77
N PRO A 184 18.18 15.22 10.50
CA PRO A 184 17.05 16.04 10.88
C PRO A 184 15.75 15.53 10.23
N GLY A 185 14.63 15.59 10.95
CA GLY A 185 13.31 15.49 10.33
C GLY A 185 13.02 16.75 9.50
N ASN A 186 12.14 16.65 8.50
CA ASN A 186 11.95 17.67 7.45
C ASN A 186 13.27 18.19 6.83
N PRO A 187 14.20 17.31 6.42
CA PRO A 187 15.57 17.70 6.08
C PRO A 187 15.69 18.64 4.87
N THR A 188 14.65 18.78 4.04
CA THR A 188 14.62 19.69 2.89
C THR A 188 14.04 21.07 3.21
N CYS A 189 13.52 21.28 4.43
CA CYS A 189 12.95 22.54 4.88
C CYS A 189 13.72 23.07 6.11
N PRO A 190 14.85 23.77 5.89
CA PRO A 190 15.75 24.20 6.96
C PRO A 190 15.12 25.00 8.11
N ASP A 191 13.97 25.63 7.91
CA ASP A 191 13.27 26.41 8.94
C ASP A 191 12.37 25.52 9.82
N GLU A 192 11.85 24.42 9.27
CA GLU A 192 10.91 23.48 9.92
C GLU A 192 11.55 22.14 10.30
N ILE A 193 12.89 22.06 10.32
CA ILE A 193 13.57 20.82 10.73
C ILE A 193 13.22 20.45 12.16
N THR A 194 13.20 19.14 12.45
CA THR A 194 13.16 18.62 13.82
C THR A 194 14.50 17.97 14.16
N LEU A 195 15.07 18.33 15.31
CA LEU A 195 16.34 17.79 15.78
C LEU A 195 16.14 17.05 17.10
N GLU A 196 16.69 15.84 17.19
CA GLU A 196 16.95 15.19 18.47
C GLU A 196 18.25 15.72 19.08
N GLN A 197 18.50 15.43 20.36
CA GLN A 197 19.75 15.80 21.01
C GLN A 197 20.94 15.12 20.31
N HIS A 198 22.01 15.88 20.05
CA HIS A 198 23.22 15.38 19.41
C HIS A 198 23.85 14.19 20.18
N ASP A 199 24.02 13.05 19.49
CA ASP A 199 24.41 11.76 20.08
C ASP A 199 25.84 11.30 19.69
N ASN A 200 26.45 11.92 18.68
CA ASN A 200 27.75 11.53 18.12
C ASN A 200 28.89 12.45 18.59
N GLY A 201 28.68 13.19 19.68
CA GLY A 201 29.73 13.97 20.35
C GLY A 201 29.44 15.45 20.44
N MET A 202 30.08 16.10 21.42
CA MET A 202 30.02 17.54 21.64
C MET A 202 31.29 18.04 22.34
N GLY A 203 31.59 19.34 22.22
CA GLY A 203 32.67 19.97 22.99
C GLY A 203 32.81 21.46 22.70
N ILE A 204 33.72 22.12 23.43
CA ILE A 204 34.07 23.52 23.25
C ILE A 204 35.59 23.66 23.28
N TRP A 205 36.15 24.43 22.34
CA TRP A 205 37.56 24.79 22.34
C TRP A 205 37.78 26.28 22.11
N GLY A 206 38.95 26.78 22.55
CA GLY A 206 39.48 28.08 22.13
C GLY A 206 40.33 27.91 20.87
N ALA A 207 39.81 28.28 19.72
CA ALA A 207 40.45 28.17 18.42
C ALA A 207 41.41 29.35 18.21
N VAL A 208 42.72 29.13 18.40
CA VAL A 208 43.72 30.19 18.22
C VAL A 208 43.88 30.50 16.74
N LEU A 209 43.79 31.78 16.39
CA LEU A 209 44.00 32.29 15.04
C LEU A 209 45.48 32.66 14.88
N ASP A 210 46.06 32.26 13.75
CA ASP A 210 47.39 32.69 13.33
C ASP A 210 47.30 33.58 12.08
N SER A 211 48.46 33.98 11.54
CA SER A 211 48.53 34.86 10.37
C SER A 211 47.93 34.27 9.09
N LYS A 212 47.67 32.95 9.02
CA LYS A 212 47.07 32.30 7.84
C LYS A 212 45.55 32.42 7.82
N ALA A 213 44.91 32.71 8.95
CA ALA A 213 43.47 32.95 9.00
C ALA A 213 43.07 34.21 8.22
N ALA A 214 43.87 35.27 8.21
CA ALA A 214 43.59 36.52 7.49
C ALA A 214 44.37 36.57 6.17
N ASN A 215 43.67 36.64 5.03
CA ASN A 215 44.31 36.55 3.71
C ASN A 215 43.94 37.73 2.78
N PRO A 216 44.90 38.33 2.06
CA PRO A 216 44.60 39.34 1.03
C PRO A 216 43.65 38.84 -0.07
N SER A 217 43.61 37.54 -0.33
CA SER A 217 42.73 36.92 -1.33
C SER A 217 41.30 36.69 -0.84
N TYR A 218 40.98 37.01 0.42
CA TYR A 218 39.68 36.72 1.03
C TYR A 218 38.50 37.25 0.22
N SER A 219 38.58 38.50 -0.28
CA SER A 219 37.48 39.11 -1.05
C SER A 219 37.19 38.36 -2.35
N ALA A 220 38.23 37.86 -3.02
CA ALA A 220 38.10 37.03 -4.22
C ALA A 220 37.46 35.67 -3.88
N TRP A 221 37.89 35.03 -2.79
CA TRP A 221 37.30 33.79 -2.30
C TRP A 221 35.82 33.96 -1.91
N ALA A 222 35.49 35.04 -1.21
CA ALA A 222 34.13 35.34 -0.78
C ALA A 222 33.17 35.57 -1.97
N ALA A 223 33.69 36.03 -3.11
CA ALA A 223 32.93 36.20 -4.34
C ALA A 223 32.56 34.86 -5.02
N THR A 224 33.23 33.76 -4.67
CA THR A 224 32.91 32.40 -5.18
C THR A 224 31.69 31.77 -4.50
N ALA A 225 31.18 32.37 -3.42
CA ALA A 225 30.02 31.88 -2.68
C ALA A 225 28.69 32.19 -3.41
N THR A 226 28.45 31.52 -4.54
CA THR A 226 27.27 31.74 -5.39
C THR A 226 26.24 30.61 -5.32
N LYS A 227 26.57 29.46 -4.71
CA LYS A 227 25.67 28.31 -4.62
C LYS A 227 24.66 28.52 -3.48
N THR A 228 23.38 28.36 -3.82
CA THR A 228 22.27 28.35 -2.85
C THR A 228 21.46 27.07 -3.04
N VAL A 229 21.25 26.31 -1.96
CA VAL A 229 20.37 25.15 -1.96
C VAL A 229 18.94 25.64 -1.71
N LYS A 230 18.01 25.30 -2.61
CA LYS A 230 16.61 25.75 -2.51
C LYS A 230 15.87 24.91 -1.45
N PRO A 231 15.22 25.54 -0.45
CA PRO A 231 14.32 24.82 0.45
C PRO A 231 13.13 24.21 -0.31
N VAL A 232 12.75 23.00 0.06
CA VAL A 232 11.50 22.34 -0.36
C VAL A 232 10.70 22.07 0.90
N CYS A 233 9.75 22.97 1.17
CA CYS A 233 8.84 22.93 2.30
C CYS A 233 7.44 22.57 1.78
N GLU A 234 7.26 21.33 1.31
CA GLU A 234 5.93 20.81 0.99
C GLU A 234 5.37 20.13 2.25
N GLY A 235 4.13 20.47 2.61
CA GLY A 235 3.52 20.09 3.89
C GLY A 235 3.58 18.60 4.20
N GLY A 236 4.19 18.28 5.34
CA GLY A 236 4.28 16.93 5.91
C GLY A 236 5.29 16.06 5.18
N GLY A 237 6.57 16.13 5.58
CA GLY A 237 7.52 15.06 5.30
C GLY A 237 6.88 13.73 5.65
N GLY A 238 6.79 12.82 4.68
CA GLY A 238 6.26 11.48 4.94
C GLY A 238 7.02 10.88 6.11
N GLU A 239 6.29 10.39 7.12
CA GLU A 239 6.90 9.73 8.28
C GLU A 239 7.96 8.73 7.79
N GLU A 240 9.17 8.78 8.36
CA GLU A 240 10.20 7.78 8.07
C GLU A 240 9.60 6.39 8.39
N ILE A 241 9.53 5.52 7.38
CA ILE A 241 9.00 4.16 7.55
C ILE A 241 10.02 3.37 8.36
N ILE A 242 9.72 3.12 9.63
CA ILE A 242 10.56 2.28 10.50
C ILE A 242 10.23 0.82 10.16
N SER A 243 11.14 0.14 9.46
CA SER A 243 10.99 -1.26 9.08
C SER A 243 11.53 -2.22 10.14
N VAL A 244 10.96 -3.41 10.18
CA VAL A 244 11.43 -4.54 10.99
C VAL A 244 12.21 -5.50 10.08
N PRO A 245 13.46 -5.86 10.39
CA PRO A 245 14.18 -6.85 9.60
C PRO A 245 13.49 -8.22 9.72
N VAL A 246 13.41 -8.95 8.60
CA VAL A 246 12.88 -10.33 8.60
C VAL A 246 13.72 -11.21 9.55
N PRO A 247 13.10 -11.97 10.49
CA PRO A 247 13.82 -12.85 11.40
C PRO A 247 14.62 -13.92 10.65
N SER A 248 15.85 -14.20 11.08
CA SER A 248 16.76 -15.15 10.40
C SER A 248 16.24 -16.58 10.35
N ASN A 249 15.37 -16.97 11.29
CA ASN A 249 14.70 -18.27 11.37
C ASN A 249 13.29 -18.29 10.76
N ALA A 250 12.87 -17.23 10.06
CA ALA A 250 11.57 -17.13 9.41
C ALA A 250 11.50 -18.06 8.19
N VAL A 251 11.05 -19.29 8.44
CA VAL A 251 10.79 -20.34 7.44
C VAL A 251 9.36 -20.85 7.61
N PHE A 252 8.63 -21.00 6.50
CA PHE A 252 7.22 -21.41 6.49
C PHE A 252 6.95 -22.47 5.42
N ASP A 253 6.02 -23.39 5.71
CA ASP A 253 5.57 -24.38 4.72
C ASP A 253 4.75 -23.70 3.62
N TYR A 254 3.96 -22.69 4.01
CA TYR A 254 3.16 -21.91 3.09
C TYR A 254 3.28 -20.43 3.41
N ILE A 255 3.54 -19.63 2.39
CA ILE A 255 3.42 -18.18 2.47
C ILE A 255 2.29 -17.73 1.54
N VAL A 256 1.28 -17.09 2.11
CA VAL A 256 0.14 -16.51 1.38
C VAL A 256 0.32 -15.00 1.32
N VAL A 257 0.26 -14.44 0.12
CA VAL A 257 0.52 -13.02 -0.15
C VAL A 257 -0.79 -12.30 -0.45
N GLY A 258 -1.27 -11.46 0.47
CA GLY A 258 -2.50 -10.69 0.37
C GLY A 258 -3.63 -11.28 1.22
N GLY A 259 -4.13 -10.53 2.18
CA GLY A 259 -5.21 -10.89 3.10
C GLY A 259 -6.61 -10.56 2.57
N GLY A 260 -6.88 -10.81 1.29
CA GLY A 260 -8.18 -10.53 0.66
C GLY A 260 -9.17 -11.71 0.65
N ALA A 261 -10.16 -11.64 -0.25
CA ALA A 261 -11.18 -12.67 -0.45
C ALA A 261 -10.62 -14.06 -0.80
N GLY A 262 -9.47 -14.13 -1.48
CA GLY A 262 -8.78 -15.39 -1.78
C GLY A 262 -7.81 -15.81 -0.68
N GLY A 263 -7.03 -14.87 -0.16
CA GLY A 263 -5.91 -15.19 0.73
C GLY A 263 -6.29 -15.54 2.16
N ILE A 264 -7.26 -14.84 2.76
CA ILE A 264 -7.72 -15.17 4.12
C ILE A 264 -8.26 -16.61 4.21
N PRO A 265 -9.20 -17.05 3.35
CA PRO A 265 -9.69 -18.42 3.40
C PRO A 265 -8.58 -19.43 3.10
N THR A 266 -7.73 -19.17 2.10
CA THR A 266 -6.61 -20.07 1.77
C THR A 266 -5.68 -20.28 2.95
N ALA A 267 -5.29 -19.20 3.64
CA ALA A 267 -4.41 -19.29 4.81
C ALA A 267 -5.05 -20.02 6.00
N ASP A 268 -6.36 -19.83 6.23
CA ASP A 268 -7.11 -20.59 7.23
C ASP A 268 -7.09 -22.09 6.92
N LYS A 269 -7.43 -22.49 5.69
CA LYS A 269 -7.49 -23.91 5.30
C LYS A 269 -6.13 -24.60 5.32
N LEU A 270 -5.08 -23.91 4.91
CA LEU A 270 -3.71 -24.44 4.96
C LEU A 270 -3.21 -24.59 6.41
N SER A 271 -3.53 -23.63 7.28
CA SER A 271 -3.15 -23.72 8.71
C SER A 271 -3.98 -24.74 9.47
N GLU A 272 -5.23 -24.97 9.09
CA GLU A 272 -6.07 -26.05 9.61
C GLU A 272 -5.47 -27.44 9.35
N ALA A 273 -4.74 -27.61 8.25
CA ALA A 273 -4.00 -28.84 7.94
C ALA A 273 -2.69 -29.01 8.73
N GLY A 274 -2.45 -28.19 9.76
CA GLY A 274 -1.27 -28.26 10.64
C GLY A 274 0.03 -27.73 10.04
N LYS A 275 -0.03 -27.07 8.87
CA LYS A 275 1.14 -26.52 8.17
C LYS A 275 1.55 -25.18 8.76
N LYS A 276 2.84 -24.84 8.77
CA LYS A 276 3.28 -23.51 9.24
C LYS A 276 2.99 -22.48 8.15
N VAL A 277 2.02 -21.59 8.42
CA VAL A 277 1.50 -20.62 7.45
C VAL A 277 1.85 -19.19 7.87
N LEU A 278 2.35 -18.41 6.91
CA LEU A 278 2.46 -16.96 7.02
C LEU A 278 1.49 -16.30 6.03
N LEU A 279 0.66 -15.39 6.52
CA LEU A 279 -0.10 -14.46 5.69
C LEU A 279 0.59 -13.09 5.73
N ILE A 280 0.96 -12.55 4.57
CA ILE A 280 1.55 -11.20 4.43
C ILE A 280 0.53 -10.28 3.79
N GLU A 281 0.32 -9.10 4.37
CA GLU A 281 -0.61 -8.08 3.89
C GLU A 281 0.09 -6.73 3.79
N LYS A 282 -0.10 -6.05 2.66
CA LYS A 282 0.44 -4.71 2.38
C LYS A 282 -0.14 -3.67 3.34
N GLY A 283 -1.43 -3.78 3.58
CA GLY A 283 -2.21 -2.87 4.39
C GLY A 283 -2.12 -3.07 5.90
N PHE A 284 -2.78 -2.15 6.61
CA PHE A 284 -2.92 -2.16 8.06
C PHE A 284 -4.17 -2.93 8.51
N ALA A 285 -4.35 -3.08 9.82
CA ALA A 285 -5.52 -3.73 10.41
C ALA A 285 -6.82 -2.95 10.14
N SER A 286 -7.86 -3.63 9.67
CA SER A 286 -9.13 -2.99 9.27
C SER A 286 -10.17 -2.99 10.39
N THR A 287 -10.82 -4.12 10.65
CA THR A 287 -11.91 -4.25 11.64
C THR A 287 -11.40 -4.27 13.08
N GLY A 288 -12.26 -3.91 14.02
CA GLY A 288 -11.89 -3.79 15.44
C GLY A 288 -11.40 -5.11 16.06
N GLU A 289 -11.99 -6.24 15.67
CA GLU A 289 -11.55 -7.58 16.10
C GLU A 289 -10.06 -7.84 15.80
N HIS A 290 -9.54 -7.24 14.73
CA HIS A 290 -8.15 -7.43 14.29
C HIS A 290 -7.24 -6.26 14.65
N GLY A 291 -7.68 -5.38 15.56
CA GLY A 291 -6.90 -4.25 16.07
C GLY A 291 -6.97 -2.99 15.21
N GLY A 292 -7.94 -2.91 14.29
CA GLY A 292 -8.22 -1.69 13.55
C GLY A 292 -8.73 -0.58 14.46
N LYS A 293 -8.43 0.67 14.10
CA LYS A 293 -8.76 1.86 14.90
C LYS A 293 -9.46 2.97 14.13
N LEU A 294 -9.53 2.87 12.80
CA LEU A 294 -10.02 3.95 11.96
C LEU A 294 -11.55 3.99 11.98
N GLY A 295 -12.15 5.11 12.37
CA GLY A 295 -13.60 5.27 12.46
C GLY A 295 -13.98 6.74 12.70
N PRO A 296 -15.27 7.09 12.52
CA PRO A 296 -15.77 8.41 12.88
C PRO A 296 -15.78 8.60 14.40
N GLU A 297 -15.79 9.84 14.85
CA GLU A 297 -15.73 10.21 16.28
C GLU A 297 -16.84 9.55 17.11
N TRP A 298 -18.02 9.34 16.53
CA TRP A 298 -19.14 8.73 17.24
C TRP A 298 -18.97 7.24 17.55
N LEU A 299 -17.95 6.58 16.97
CA LEU A 299 -17.51 5.23 17.34
C LEU A 299 -16.39 5.22 18.39
N ALA A 300 -15.84 6.38 18.78
CA ALA A 300 -14.77 6.46 19.77
C ALA A 300 -15.20 5.81 21.10
N GLY A 301 -14.27 5.06 21.70
CA GLY A 301 -14.54 4.30 22.93
C GLY A 301 -15.28 2.96 22.71
N THR A 302 -15.66 2.63 21.47
CA THR A 302 -16.17 1.31 21.11
C THR A 302 -15.08 0.45 20.47
N ALA A 303 -15.33 -0.86 20.34
CA ALA A 303 -14.48 -1.76 19.56
C ALA A 303 -14.84 -1.79 18.05
N LEU A 304 -15.63 -0.83 17.57
CA LEU A 304 -16.05 -0.76 16.16
C LEU A 304 -15.18 0.22 15.38
N THR A 305 -15.04 -0.06 14.09
CA THR A 305 -14.33 0.78 13.11
C THR A 305 -15.26 1.17 11.96
N ARG A 306 -14.79 2.03 11.05
CA ARG A 306 -15.48 2.33 9.79
C ARG A 306 -15.75 1.09 8.94
N PHE A 307 -14.93 0.05 9.10
CA PHE A 307 -15.06 -1.18 8.34
C PHE A 307 -16.07 -2.14 8.98
N ASP A 308 -16.38 -2.02 10.27
CA ASP A 308 -17.32 -2.91 10.95
C ASP A 308 -18.78 -2.56 10.64
N VAL A 309 -19.08 -1.28 10.49
CA VAL A 309 -20.45 -0.74 10.35
C VAL A 309 -20.89 -0.75 8.88
N PRO A 310 -21.90 -1.57 8.50
CA PRO A 310 -22.39 -1.64 7.11
C PRO A 310 -22.79 -0.29 6.52
N GLY A 311 -23.48 0.55 7.30
CA GLY A 311 -23.92 1.88 6.88
C GLY A 311 -22.79 2.88 6.61
N LEU A 312 -21.53 2.55 6.94
CA LEU A 312 -20.38 3.42 6.67
C LEU A 312 -19.60 2.99 5.42
N CYS A 313 -19.99 1.92 4.71
CA CYS A 313 -19.18 1.38 3.62
C CYS A 313 -18.95 2.37 2.46
N ASN A 314 -19.91 3.25 2.15
CA ASN A 314 -19.78 4.22 1.05
C ASN A 314 -18.80 5.37 1.31
N GLN A 315 -18.33 5.55 2.55
CA GLN A 315 -17.32 6.57 2.86
C GLN A 315 -16.01 6.35 2.10
N ILE A 316 -15.73 5.13 1.63
CA ILE A 316 -14.58 4.86 0.75
C ILE A 316 -14.59 5.70 -0.53
N TRP A 317 -15.74 6.17 -1.01
CA TRP A 317 -15.83 6.95 -2.24
C TRP A 317 -15.48 8.43 -2.07
N VAL A 318 -15.56 8.97 -0.84
CA VAL A 318 -15.25 10.38 -0.54
C VAL A 318 -13.94 10.52 0.26
N ASP A 319 -13.58 9.51 1.05
CA ASP A 319 -12.31 9.44 1.78
C ASP A 319 -11.72 8.02 1.68
N SER A 320 -10.79 7.85 0.72
CA SER A 320 -10.06 6.60 0.46
C SER A 320 -8.56 6.67 0.74
N LYS A 321 -8.03 7.85 1.10
CA LYS A 321 -6.58 8.08 1.17
C LYS A 321 -5.95 7.14 2.19
N GLY A 322 -4.94 6.41 1.76
CA GLY A 322 -4.23 5.44 2.60
C GLY A 322 -4.97 4.12 2.84
N ILE A 323 -6.26 4.00 2.47
CA ILE A 323 -7.04 2.76 2.49
C ILE A 323 -6.97 2.08 1.13
N ALA A 324 -7.19 2.83 0.05
CA ALA A 324 -7.08 2.33 -1.31
C ALA A 324 -5.62 2.13 -1.72
N CYS A 325 -5.38 1.19 -2.62
CA CYS A 325 -4.08 0.95 -3.21
C CYS A 325 -3.64 2.13 -4.08
N THR A 326 -2.34 2.45 -4.06
CA THR A 326 -1.76 3.60 -4.78
C THR A 326 -0.98 3.21 -6.04
N ASP A 327 -0.84 1.91 -6.30
CA ASP A 327 -0.06 1.34 -7.40
C ASP A 327 -0.94 0.68 -8.49
N THR A 328 -2.17 1.17 -8.61
CA THR A 328 -3.13 0.83 -9.66
C THR A 328 -3.94 2.07 -10.03
N ASP A 329 -4.42 2.16 -11.26
CA ASP A 329 -5.36 3.18 -11.71
C ASP A 329 -6.82 2.87 -11.35
N GLN A 330 -7.07 1.74 -10.69
CA GLN A 330 -8.40 1.28 -10.28
C GLN A 330 -8.60 1.32 -8.75
N MET A 331 -9.87 1.23 -8.31
CA MET A 331 -10.19 1.08 -6.90
C MET A 331 -9.88 -0.35 -6.42
N ALA A 332 -9.01 -0.47 -5.42
CA ALA A 332 -8.75 -1.71 -4.68
C ALA A 332 -8.39 -1.37 -3.22
N GLY A 333 -8.88 -2.16 -2.27
CA GLY A 333 -8.55 -1.97 -0.84
C GLY A 333 -7.18 -2.55 -0.48
N CYS A 334 -6.29 -1.72 0.04
CA CYS A 334 -4.98 -2.09 0.59
C CYS A 334 -5.01 -2.03 2.13
N VAL A 335 -5.91 -2.82 2.70
CA VAL A 335 -6.11 -3.05 4.14
C VAL A 335 -6.36 -4.54 4.36
N LEU A 336 -6.20 -5.04 5.59
CA LEU A 336 -6.55 -6.43 5.91
C LEU A 336 -8.01 -6.74 5.52
N GLY A 337 -8.25 -7.79 4.76
CA GLY A 337 -9.54 -8.10 4.13
C GLY A 337 -9.65 -7.63 2.67
N GLY A 338 -8.76 -6.74 2.22
CA GLY A 338 -8.74 -6.17 0.88
C GLY A 338 -10.12 -5.64 0.47
N GLY A 339 -10.61 -6.10 -0.68
CA GLY A 339 -11.94 -5.75 -1.18
C GLY A 339 -13.09 -6.08 -0.21
N THR A 340 -12.99 -7.14 0.60
CA THR A 340 -14.08 -7.49 1.53
C THR A 340 -14.18 -6.54 2.72
N ALA A 341 -13.13 -5.78 3.02
CA ALA A 341 -13.14 -4.76 4.06
C ALA A 341 -13.85 -3.47 3.60
N VAL A 342 -13.84 -3.17 2.30
CA VAL A 342 -14.31 -1.88 1.76
C VAL A 342 -15.56 -1.98 0.89
N ASN A 343 -15.92 -3.17 0.42
CA ASN A 343 -17.10 -3.37 -0.42
C ASN A 343 -18.42 -3.20 0.35
N ALA A 344 -19.55 -3.29 -0.37
CA ALA A 344 -20.89 -3.28 0.21
C ALA A 344 -21.30 -4.61 0.88
N GLY A 345 -20.46 -5.64 0.84
CA GLY A 345 -20.70 -6.93 1.50
C GLY A 345 -21.78 -7.82 0.86
N LEU A 346 -22.24 -7.53 -0.35
CA LEU A 346 -23.18 -8.41 -1.07
C LEU A 346 -22.64 -9.84 -1.22
N TRP A 347 -23.48 -10.84 -0.97
CA TRP A 347 -23.05 -12.24 -0.79
C TRP A 347 -24.03 -13.26 -1.34
N PHE A 348 -23.62 -13.92 -2.44
CA PHE A 348 -24.50 -14.79 -3.22
C PHE A 348 -24.03 -16.24 -3.22
N LYS A 349 -24.94 -17.17 -2.93
CA LYS A 349 -24.68 -18.59 -3.17
C LYS A 349 -24.44 -18.78 -4.67
N PRO A 350 -23.31 -19.39 -5.09
CA PRO A 350 -22.95 -19.45 -6.50
C PRO A 350 -24.02 -20.12 -7.34
N TYR A 351 -24.30 -19.53 -8.51
CA TYR A 351 -25.09 -20.14 -9.57
C TYR A 351 -24.26 -21.24 -10.23
N SER A 352 -24.81 -22.44 -10.33
CA SER A 352 -24.15 -23.60 -10.93
C SER A 352 -23.61 -23.34 -12.34
N LEU A 353 -24.42 -22.71 -13.20
CA LEU A 353 -24.08 -22.47 -14.60
C LEU A 353 -22.81 -21.63 -14.79
N ASP A 354 -22.48 -20.73 -13.85
CA ASP A 354 -21.25 -19.94 -13.98
C ASP A 354 -20.00 -20.81 -13.94
N TRP A 355 -19.96 -21.78 -13.03
CA TRP A 355 -18.84 -22.74 -12.96
C TRP A 355 -18.83 -23.66 -14.17
N ASP A 356 -20.02 -24.11 -14.60
CA ASP A 356 -20.14 -25.00 -15.75
C ASP A 356 -19.79 -24.31 -17.08
N TYR A 357 -20.02 -23.02 -17.19
CA TYR A 357 -19.71 -22.24 -18.39
C TYR A 357 -18.25 -21.78 -18.40
N LEU A 358 -17.78 -21.17 -17.30
CA LEU A 358 -16.51 -20.45 -17.27
C LEU A 358 -15.30 -21.36 -17.08
N PHE A 359 -15.42 -22.40 -16.26
CA PHE A 359 -14.26 -23.15 -15.77
C PHE A 359 -14.05 -24.47 -16.50
N PRO A 360 -12.80 -24.98 -16.59
CA PRO A 360 -12.50 -26.31 -17.12
C PRO A 360 -12.99 -27.45 -16.19
N SER A 361 -12.94 -28.69 -16.68
CA SER A 361 -13.21 -29.89 -15.86
C SER A 361 -12.33 -29.94 -14.62
N GLY A 362 -12.89 -30.36 -13.48
CA GLY A 362 -12.23 -30.28 -12.17
C GLY A 362 -12.55 -28.99 -11.40
N TRP A 363 -13.23 -28.04 -12.06
CA TRP A 363 -13.76 -26.78 -11.51
C TRP A 363 -15.20 -26.51 -11.95
N LYS A 364 -15.84 -27.48 -12.62
CA LYS A 364 -17.27 -27.41 -12.97
C LYS A 364 -18.11 -27.46 -11.68
N PHE A 365 -19.40 -27.17 -11.76
CA PHE A 365 -20.22 -27.04 -10.55
C PHE A 365 -20.20 -28.29 -9.67
N ARG A 366 -20.26 -29.48 -10.28
CA ARG A 366 -20.15 -30.75 -9.54
C ARG A 366 -18.88 -30.86 -8.69
N ASP A 367 -17.78 -30.26 -9.16
CA ASP A 367 -16.47 -30.33 -8.52
C ASP A 367 -16.36 -29.27 -7.40
N ILE A 368 -17.00 -28.11 -7.56
CA ILE A 368 -16.95 -26.99 -6.62
C ILE A 368 -18.04 -27.04 -5.53
N GLN A 369 -19.10 -27.82 -5.73
CA GLN A 369 -20.29 -27.81 -4.88
C GLN A 369 -19.95 -28.04 -3.39
N ALA A 370 -19.04 -28.96 -3.09
CA ALA A 370 -18.61 -29.23 -1.73
C ALA A 370 -17.90 -28.01 -1.10
N ALA A 371 -17.09 -27.29 -1.86
CA ALA A 371 -16.46 -26.05 -1.42
C ALA A 371 -17.50 -24.95 -1.17
N ALA A 372 -18.45 -24.77 -2.09
CA ALA A 372 -19.55 -23.82 -1.92
C ALA A 372 -20.36 -24.12 -0.65
N ASN A 373 -20.65 -25.39 -0.35
CA ASN A 373 -21.35 -25.77 0.87
C ASN A 373 -20.56 -25.44 2.14
N ARG A 374 -19.23 -25.64 2.16
CA ARG A 374 -18.39 -25.24 3.30
C ARG A 374 -18.37 -23.72 3.49
N VAL A 375 -18.26 -22.96 2.39
CA VAL A 375 -18.32 -21.50 2.41
C VAL A 375 -19.64 -21.01 2.99
N PHE A 376 -20.78 -21.53 2.52
CA PHE A 376 -22.09 -21.11 3.00
C PHE A 376 -22.47 -21.70 4.36
N SER A 377 -21.74 -22.71 4.85
CA SER A 377 -21.80 -23.11 6.25
C SER A 377 -21.08 -22.14 7.17
N ARG A 378 -19.94 -21.57 6.74
CA ARG A 378 -19.17 -20.60 7.54
C ARG A 378 -19.71 -19.17 7.43
N ILE A 379 -20.14 -18.78 6.24
CA ILE A 379 -20.70 -17.46 5.91
C ILE A 379 -22.04 -17.71 5.20
N PRO A 380 -23.14 -17.98 5.93
CA PRO A 380 -24.45 -18.26 5.32
C PRO A 380 -25.02 -17.05 4.59
N GLY A 381 -24.65 -15.85 5.05
CA GLY A 381 -25.23 -14.59 4.64
C GLY A 381 -26.63 -14.36 5.23
N THR A 382 -27.14 -13.15 5.04
CA THR A 382 -28.48 -12.73 5.47
C THR A 382 -29.01 -11.66 4.53
N ASP A 383 -30.30 -11.69 4.22
CA ASP A 383 -30.98 -10.62 3.50
C ASP A 383 -31.74 -9.67 4.44
N ALA A 384 -31.64 -9.87 5.77
CA ALA A 384 -32.13 -9.00 6.83
C ALA A 384 -31.01 -8.81 7.87
N PRO A 385 -30.04 -7.92 7.61
CA PRO A 385 -28.82 -7.85 8.41
C PRO A 385 -29.01 -7.17 9.78
N SER A 386 -30.12 -6.47 9.97
CA SER A 386 -30.51 -5.98 11.29
C SER A 386 -30.80 -7.14 12.24
N THR A 387 -30.22 -7.14 13.43
CA THR A 387 -30.30 -8.28 14.36
C THR A 387 -31.69 -8.54 14.94
N ASP A 388 -32.64 -7.63 14.74
CA ASP A 388 -34.06 -7.80 15.10
C ASP A 388 -34.89 -8.49 13.99
N GLY A 389 -34.24 -8.90 12.89
CA GLY A 389 -34.88 -9.58 11.76
C GLY A 389 -35.67 -8.65 10.83
N LYS A 390 -35.63 -7.33 11.05
CA LYS A 390 -36.34 -6.34 10.22
C LYS A 390 -35.43 -5.76 9.15
N ARG A 391 -36.07 -5.11 8.16
CA ARG A 391 -35.44 -4.30 7.13
C ARG A 391 -35.98 -2.88 7.23
N TYR A 392 -35.12 -1.91 6.99
CA TYR A 392 -35.40 -0.48 7.16
C TYR A 392 -35.42 0.23 5.81
N TYR A 393 -36.19 1.31 5.73
CA TYR A 393 -36.34 2.15 4.53
C TYR A 393 -36.72 1.35 3.27
N GLN A 394 -37.66 0.40 3.39
CA GLN A 394 -38.04 -0.52 2.31
C GLN A 394 -38.96 0.09 1.24
N GLN A 395 -39.40 1.34 1.40
CA GLN A 395 -40.38 1.94 0.49
C GLN A 395 -39.91 1.99 -0.96
N GLY A 396 -38.62 2.29 -1.21
CA GLY A 396 -38.03 2.21 -2.55
C GLY A 396 -37.94 0.76 -3.08
N PHE A 397 -37.66 -0.20 -2.19
CA PHE A 397 -37.69 -1.62 -2.55
C PHE A 397 -39.10 -2.06 -2.97
N ASP A 398 -40.13 -1.65 -2.24
CA ASP A 398 -41.52 -2.04 -2.48
C ASP A 398 -42.04 -1.50 -3.83
N VAL A 399 -41.64 -0.29 -4.22
CA VAL A 399 -41.96 0.30 -5.54
C VAL A 399 -41.48 -0.61 -6.68
N LEU A 400 -40.18 -0.93 -6.68
CA LEU A 400 -39.57 -1.72 -7.76
C LEU A 400 -40.00 -3.19 -7.71
N SER A 401 -40.00 -3.80 -6.52
CA SER A 401 -40.37 -5.21 -6.37
C SER A 401 -41.85 -5.47 -6.70
N GLY A 402 -42.74 -4.54 -6.33
CA GLY A 402 -44.15 -4.57 -6.72
C GLY A 402 -44.33 -4.45 -8.24
N GLY A 403 -43.59 -3.52 -8.88
CA GLY A 403 -43.60 -3.35 -10.34
C GLY A 403 -43.11 -4.60 -11.10
N LEU A 404 -41.98 -5.15 -10.69
CA LEU A 404 -41.41 -6.38 -11.25
C LEU A 404 -42.39 -7.57 -11.08
N GLY A 405 -42.93 -7.76 -9.88
CA GLY A 405 -43.90 -8.82 -9.59
C GLY A 405 -45.18 -8.70 -10.42
N ALA A 406 -45.71 -7.49 -10.58
CA ALA A 406 -46.90 -7.23 -11.41
C ALA A 406 -46.70 -7.54 -12.90
N ASN A 407 -45.46 -7.63 -13.37
CA ASN A 407 -45.11 -7.99 -14.75
C ASN A 407 -44.40 -9.35 -14.87
N GLY A 408 -44.72 -10.28 -13.96
CA GLY A 408 -44.39 -11.69 -14.09
C GLY A 408 -42.96 -12.08 -13.69
N TRP A 409 -42.21 -11.19 -13.03
CA TRP A 409 -40.95 -11.58 -12.40
C TRP A 409 -41.22 -12.30 -11.08
N SER A 410 -40.41 -13.31 -10.78
CA SER A 410 -40.59 -14.13 -9.57
C SER A 410 -39.73 -13.62 -8.41
N LYS A 411 -40.36 -13.36 -7.25
CA LYS A 411 -39.64 -13.11 -6.00
C LYS A 411 -39.00 -14.40 -5.51
N ILE A 412 -37.70 -14.36 -5.20
CA ILE A 412 -36.95 -15.47 -4.62
C ILE A 412 -36.17 -15.01 -3.38
N THR A 413 -35.73 -15.96 -2.57
CA THR A 413 -34.60 -15.74 -1.65
C THR A 413 -33.32 -16.18 -2.37
N ALA A 414 -32.49 -15.21 -2.76
CA ALA A 414 -31.39 -15.42 -3.71
C ALA A 414 -30.46 -16.61 -3.34
N ASN A 415 -30.12 -16.76 -2.05
CA ASN A 415 -29.21 -17.82 -1.58
C ASN A 415 -29.91 -19.18 -1.37
N SER A 416 -31.24 -19.22 -1.30
CA SER A 416 -32.02 -20.46 -1.25
C SER A 416 -32.34 -20.99 -2.65
N SER A 417 -32.38 -20.12 -3.66
CA SER A 417 -32.63 -20.46 -5.06
C SER A 417 -31.52 -19.90 -5.97
N PRO A 418 -30.26 -20.34 -5.79
CA PRO A 418 -29.11 -19.78 -6.50
C PRO A 418 -29.20 -19.95 -8.02
N ASP A 419 -29.92 -20.97 -8.50
CA ASP A 419 -30.02 -21.29 -9.93
C ASP A 419 -31.18 -20.57 -10.65
N SER A 420 -31.99 -19.82 -9.91
CA SER A 420 -33.09 -19.02 -10.48
C SER A 420 -32.60 -17.60 -10.82
N LYS A 421 -31.96 -17.43 -11.99
CA LYS A 421 -31.33 -16.17 -12.43
C LYS A 421 -31.94 -15.56 -13.70
N ASN A 422 -33.12 -16.02 -14.10
CA ASN A 422 -33.86 -15.45 -15.22
C ASN A 422 -35.25 -14.97 -14.79
N ARG A 423 -35.53 -13.67 -14.99
CA ARG A 423 -36.77 -12.99 -14.59
C ARG A 423 -37.10 -13.18 -13.11
N THR A 424 -36.09 -13.00 -12.26
CA THR A 424 -36.21 -13.12 -10.80
C THR A 424 -35.76 -11.87 -10.07
N PHE A 425 -36.28 -11.64 -8.87
CA PHE A 425 -35.82 -10.58 -7.97
C PHE A 425 -35.80 -11.05 -6.51
N ALA A 426 -34.98 -10.40 -5.69
CA ALA A 426 -34.79 -10.74 -4.28
C ALA A 426 -34.45 -9.51 -3.44
N ASN A 427 -34.60 -9.64 -2.12
CA ASN A 427 -33.87 -8.78 -1.19
C ASN A 427 -32.36 -9.01 -1.40
N ALA A 428 -31.56 -7.97 -1.20
CA ALA A 428 -30.11 -8.06 -1.28
C ALA A 428 -29.54 -8.93 -0.14
N PRO A 429 -28.83 -10.04 -0.43
CA PRO A 429 -28.14 -10.82 0.59
C PRO A 429 -26.74 -10.25 0.86
N PHE A 430 -26.33 -10.26 2.12
CA PHE A 430 -25.05 -9.73 2.60
C PHE A 430 -24.28 -10.79 3.39
N MET A 431 -22.95 -10.67 3.43
CA MET A 431 -22.05 -11.52 4.24
C MET A 431 -22.03 -11.14 5.72
N PHE A 432 -22.93 -10.23 6.12
CA PHE A 432 -22.99 -9.63 7.44
C PHE A 432 -23.36 -10.65 8.52
N SER A 433 -22.87 -10.42 9.74
CA SER A 433 -23.14 -11.26 10.90
C SER A 433 -23.23 -10.38 12.15
N GLY A 434 -24.28 -10.55 12.96
CA GLY A 434 -24.48 -9.75 14.17
C GLY A 434 -24.60 -8.24 13.90
N GLY A 435 -25.18 -7.85 12.76
CA GLY A 435 -25.30 -6.45 12.31
C GLY A 435 -23.97 -5.74 11.99
N GLN A 436 -22.89 -6.50 11.81
CA GLN A 436 -21.58 -6.00 11.38
C GLN A 436 -21.15 -6.64 10.07
N ARG A 437 -20.07 -6.12 9.45
CA ARG A 437 -19.56 -6.53 8.13
C ARG A 437 -19.39 -8.04 7.90
N GLY A 438 -19.09 -8.84 8.92
CA GLY A 438 -18.96 -10.29 8.77
C GLY A 438 -17.89 -10.73 7.76
N GLY A 439 -18.22 -11.70 6.90
CA GLY A 439 -17.35 -12.17 5.82
C GLY A 439 -16.08 -12.90 6.28
N PRO A 440 -15.04 -12.99 5.40
CA PRO A 440 -13.80 -13.72 5.71
C PRO A 440 -13.04 -13.21 6.94
N LEU A 441 -13.10 -11.90 7.21
CA LEU A 441 -12.46 -11.29 8.38
C LEU A 441 -13.04 -11.81 9.69
N ALA A 442 -14.36 -11.93 9.81
CA ALA A 442 -15.05 -12.34 11.03
C ALA A 442 -15.17 -13.87 11.21
N THR A 443 -14.63 -14.65 10.27
CA THR A 443 -14.79 -16.11 10.24
C THR A 443 -13.45 -16.81 10.03
N TYR A 444 -13.00 -16.92 8.78
CA TYR A 444 -11.76 -17.60 8.40
C TYR A 444 -10.53 -17.03 9.10
N LEU A 445 -10.39 -15.70 9.14
CA LEU A 445 -9.24 -15.08 9.82
C LEU A 445 -9.30 -15.27 11.33
N THR A 446 -10.49 -15.17 11.93
CA THR A 446 -10.74 -15.41 13.35
C THR A 446 -10.33 -16.82 13.76
N SER A 447 -10.65 -17.85 12.97
CA SER A 447 -10.21 -19.23 13.25
C SER A 447 -8.72 -19.42 13.01
N ALA A 448 -8.15 -18.81 11.97
CA ALA A 448 -6.73 -18.89 11.67
C ALA A 448 -5.86 -18.32 12.79
N LYS A 449 -6.18 -17.13 13.30
CA LYS A 449 -5.42 -16.44 14.36
C LYS A 449 -5.37 -17.20 15.69
N LYS A 450 -6.27 -18.17 15.92
CA LYS A 450 -6.25 -19.02 17.12
C LYS A 450 -5.18 -20.13 17.05
N ARG A 451 -4.63 -20.42 15.86
CA ARG A 451 -3.67 -21.51 15.68
C ARG A 451 -2.24 -21.02 15.82
N SER A 452 -1.42 -21.73 16.59
CA SER A 452 0.00 -21.38 16.83
C SER A 452 0.89 -21.49 15.59
N ASN A 453 0.46 -22.26 14.60
CA ASN A 453 1.15 -22.42 13.31
C ASN A 453 0.76 -21.35 12.27
N PHE A 454 -0.13 -20.42 12.60
CA PHE A 454 -0.51 -19.30 11.74
C PHE A 454 0.18 -18.00 12.20
N ASN A 455 0.74 -17.25 11.24
CA ASN A 455 1.41 -15.97 11.47
C ASN A 455 0.85 -14.93 10.50
N LEU A 456 0.75 -13.68 10.94
CA LEU A 456 0.25 -12.55 10.15
C LEU A 456 1.24 -11.39 10.21
N TRP A 457 1.71 -10.94 9.05
CA TRP A 457 2.49 -9.71 8.89
C TRP A 457 1.66 -8.67 8.14
N LEU A 458 1.40 -7.54 8.81
CA LEU A 458 0.73 -6.38 8.22
C LEU A 458 1.76 -5.35 7.75
N ASN A 459 1.31 -4.28 7.10
CA ASN A 459 2.15 -3.15 6.68
C ASN A 459 3.33 -3.57 5.78
N THR A 460 3.27 -4.74 5.16
CA THR A 460 4.41 -5.39 4.49
C THR A 460 4.04 -5.69 3.05
N SER A 461 4.68 -5.01 2.11
CA SER A 461 4.51 -5.22 0.67
C SER A 461 5.43 -6.35 0.21
N VAL A 462 4.92 -7.24 -0.65
CA VAL A 462 5.76 -8.22 -1.36
C VAL A 462 6.17 -7.64 -2.69
N LYS A 463 7.48 -7.53 -2.93
CA LYS A 463 8.01 -7.03 -4.21
C LYS A 463 7.91 -8.08 -5.30
N ARG A 464 8.40 -9.29 -5.00
CA ARG A 464 8.50 -10.44 -5.92
C ARG A 464 8.79 -11.74 -5.16
N VAL A 465 8.67 -12.86 -5.85
CA VAL A 465 9.20 -14.14 -5.35
C VAL A 465 10.69 -14.28 -5.72
N ILE A 466 11.46 -14.94 -4.86
CA ILE A 466 12.86 -15.30 -5.12
C ILE A 466 12.88 -16.75 -5.59
N ARG A 467 13.56 -17.03 -6.71
CA ARG A 467 13.54 -18.35 -7.35
C ARG A 467 14.85 -18.71 -8.03
N GLU A 468 15.10 -20.01 -8.08
CA GLU A 468 16.13 -20.64 -8.89
C GLU A 468 15.43 -21.48 -9.97
N GLY A 469 15.53 -21.05 -11.23
CA GLY A 469 14.71 -21.61 -12.30
C GLY A 469 13.20 -21.51 -11.98
N GLY A 470 12.51 -22.65 -11.98
CA GLY A 470 11.08 -22.77 -11.66
C GLY A 470 10.77 -23.06 -10.19
N HIS A 471 11.77 -23.12 -9.30
CA HIS A 471 11.58 -23.39 -7.87
C HIS A 471 11.71 -22.11 -7.04
N ILE A 472 10.67 -21.76 -6.28
CA ILE A 472 10.64 -20.57 -5.43
C ILE A 472 11.27 -20.92 -4.07
N THR A 473 12.27 -20.14 -3.66
CA THR A 473 13.02 -20.34 -2.40
C THR A 473 12.55 -19.40 -1.28
N GLY A 474 11.87 -18.31 -1.64
CA GLY A 474 11.33 -17.34 -0.69
C GLY A 474 10.64 -16.18 -1.38
N ILE A 475 10.34 -15.13 -0.62
CA ILE A 475 9.77 -13.88 -1.14
C ILE A 475 10.50 -12.67 -0.57
N GLU A 476 10.65 -11.64 -1.41
CA GLU A 476 11.26 -10.36 -1.03
C GLU A 476 10.17 -9.40 -0.56
N VAL A 477 10.33 -8.86 0.65
CA VAL A 477 9.39 -7.95 1.30
C VAL A 477 10.02 -6.59 1.58
N GLU A 478 9.18 -5.57 1.53
CA GLU A 478 9.49 -4.19 1.92
C GLU A 478 8.41 -3.66 2.87
N ALA A 479 8.81 -2.85 3.84
CA ALA A 479 7.87 -2.20 4.73
C ALA A 479 7.09 -1.14 3.94
N PHE A 480 5.77 -1.30 3.87
CA PHE A 480 4.88 -0.32 3.25
C PHE A 480 4.49 0.79 4.24
N ARG A 481 4.44 0.46 5.54
CA ARG A 481 4.23 1.38 6.65
C ARG A 481 5.10 0.94 7.84
N THR A 482 5.27 1.82 8.82
CA THR A 482 5.97 1.51 10.07
C THR A 482 5.46 0.21 10.70
N GLY A 483 6.40 -0.61 11.16
CA GLY A 483 6.15 -1.95 11.69
C GLY A 483 6.05 -3.07 10.64
N GLY A 484 6.11 -2.73 9.35
CA GLY A 484 6.23 -3.70 8.26
C GLY A 484 7.62 -4.32 8.17
N TYR A 485 7.72 -5.49 7.55
CA TYR A 485 8.97 -6.25 7.44
C TYR A 485 9.78 -5.92 6.18
N GLN A 486 11.10 -6.00 6.28
CA GLN A 486 12.03 -5.80 5.17
C GLN A 486 13.05 -6.94 5.09
N GLY A 487 13.26 -7.49 3.89
CA GLY A 487 14.21 -8.56 3.63
C GLY A 487 13.63 -9.74 2.86
N ILE A 488 14.17 -10.93 3.06
CA ILE A 488 13.71 -12.16 2.38
C ILE A 488 13.24 -13.17 3.42
N VAL A 489 11.99 -13.60 3.32
CA VAL A 489 11.44 -14.72 4.10
C VAL A 489 11.46 -15.99 3.25
N LYS A 490 11.93 -17.09 3.83
CA LYS A 490 12.14 -18.36 3.10
C LYS A 490 10.94 -19.28 3.25
N VAL A 491 10.74 -20.14 2.27
CA VAL A 491 9.86 -21.30 2.41
C VAL A 491 10.64 -22.53 2.89
N THR A 492 9.95 -23.52 3.47
CA THR A 492 10.56 -24.80 3.85
C THR A 492 11.26 -25.40 2.62
N ASN A 493 12.51 -25.81 2.78
CA ASN A 493 13.30 -26.33 1.65
C ASN A 493 12.58 -27.51 0.98
N LEU A 494 12.54 -27.52 -0.36
CA LEU A 494 11.83 -28.48 -1.22
C LEU A 494 10.29 -28.46 -1.11
N SER A 495 9.74 -28.59 0.09
CA SER A 495 8.30 -28.79 0.31
C SER A 495 7.49 -27.50 0.41
N GLY A 496 8.17 -26.38 0.66
CA GLY A 496 7.55 -25.09 0.89
C GLY A 496 6.93 -24.50 -0.38
N ARG A 497 5.81 -23.78 -0.21
CA ARG A 497 4.99 -23.26 -1.31
C ARG A 497 4.60 -21.80 -1.07
N VAL A 498 4.45 -21.05 -2.16
CA VAL A 498 3.99 -19.66 -2.15
C VAL A 498 2.64 -19.57 -2.86
N ILE A 499 1.69 -18.88 -2.26
CA ILE A 499 0.38 -18.57 -2.84
C ILE A 499 0.26 -17.06 -3.01
N LEU A 500 0.09 -16.61 -4.24
CA LEU A 500 -0.25 -15.23 -4.54
C LEU A 500 -1.77 -15.04 -4.45
N SER A 501 -2.19 -14.16 -3.55
CA SER A 501 -3.58 -13.78 -3.30
C SER A 501 -3.75 -12.27 -3.21
N ALA A 502 -2.88 -11.53 -3.92
CA ALA A 502 -2.78 -10.07 -3.90
C ALA A 502 -3.80 -9.39 -4.83
N GLY A 503 -4.71 -10.17 -5.42
CA GLY A 503 -5.78 -9.70 -6.29
C GLY A 503 -5.37 -9.58 -7.76
N THR A 504 -6.33 -9.28 -8.61
CA THR A 504 -6.20 -9.23 -10.08
C THR A 504 -4.99 -8.42 -10.55
N PHE A 505 -4.78 -7.24 -9.99
CA PHE A 505 -3.64 -6.40 -10.33
C PHE A 505 -2.38 -6.76 -9.54
N GLY A 506 -2.52 -6.99 -8.23
CA GLY A 506 -1.38 -7.25 -7.34
C GLY A 506 -0.64 -8.54 -7.66
N SER A 507 -1.36 -9.66 -7.86
CA SER A 507 -0.75 -10.94 -8.20
C SER A 507 -0.10 -10.91 -9.59
N ALA A 508 -0.72 -10.25 -10.57
CA ALA A 508 -0.13 -10.05 -11.89
C ALA A 508 1.17 -9.22 -11.83
N LYS A 509 1.17 -8.13 -11.04
CA LYS A 509 2.37 -7.30 -10.80
C LYS A 509 3.50 -8.12 -10.17
N ILE A 510 3.20 -8.93 -9.15
CA ILE A 510 4.21 -9.78 -8.50
C ILE A 510 4.79 -10.79 -9.49
N LEU A 511 3.97 -11.43 -10.33
CA LEU A 511 4.45 -12.36 -11.37
C LEU A 511 5.40 -11.65 -12.36
N MET A 512 5.00 -10.48 -12.89
CA MET A 512 5.83 -9.70 -13.81
C MET A 512 7.16 -9.29 -13.18
N ARG A 513 7.15 -8.81 -11.92
CA ARG A 513 8.36 -8.47 -11.15
C ARG A 513 9.25 -9.68 -10.83
N SER A 514 8.67 -10.88 -10.91
CA SER A 514 9.36 -12.17 -10.73
C SER A 514 9.86 -12.78 -12.04
N GLY A 515 9.79 -12.06 -13.16
CA GLY A 515 10.19 -12.56 -14.48
C GLY A 515 9.23 -13.60 -15.06
N ILE A 516 7.94 -13.53 -14.71
CA ILE A 516 6.88 -14.43 -15.21
C ILE A 516 5.80 -13.57 -15.85
N GLY A 517 5.64 -13.66 -17.17
CA GLY A 517 4.69 -12.83 -17.91
C GLY A 517 5.08 -12.57 -19.36
N PRO A 518 4.35 -11.69 -20.06
CA PRO A 518 4.64 -11.36 -21.45
C PRO A 518 5.98 -10.62 -21.59
N ALA A 519 6.75 -10.93 -22.63
CA ALA A 519 8.11 -10.42 -22.81
C ALA A 519 8.19 -8.89 -22.84
N ASP A 520 7.20 -8.22 -23.43
CA ASP A 520 7.06 -6.75 -23.46
C ASP A 520 6.93 -6.17 -22.04
N GLN A 521 6.16 -6.83 -21.18
CA GLN A 521 5.94 -6.40 -19.79
C GLN A 521 7.17 -6.68 -18.91
N LEU A 522 7.84 -7.82 -19.12
CA LEU A 522 9.08 -8.14 -18.40
C LEU A 522 10.22 -7.18 -18.78
N ALA A 523 10.27 -6.74 -20.04
CA ALA A 523 11.22 -5.72 -20.49
C ALA A 523 11.00 -4.37 -19.78
N ILE A 524 9.74 -3.96 -19.55
CA ILE A 524 9.42 -2.74 -18.77
C ILE A 524 9.96 -2.87 -17.34
N VAL A 525 9.74 -4.01 -16.67
CA VAL A 525 10.29 -4.25 -15.33
C VAL A 525 11.82 -4.18 -15.36
N LYS A 526 12.47 -4.81 -16.34
CA LYS A 526 13.93 -4.84 -16.45
C LYS A 526 14.52 -3.45 -16.70
N ALA A 527 13.80 -2.59 -17.41
CA ALA A 527 14.21 -1.21 -17.67
C ALA A 527 13.90 -0.26 -16.49
N SER A 528 13.11 -0.68 -15.50
CA SER A 528 12.75 0.16 -14.35
C SER A 528 13.95 0.43 -13.44
N ALA A 529 14.01 1.64 -12.87
CA ALA A 529 15.02 2.00 -11.87
C ALA A 529 14.87 1.22 -10.55
N ILE A 530 13.63 0.83 -10.21
CA ILE A 530 13.30 0.18 -8.94
C ILE A 530 13.78 -1.28 -8.93
N ASP A 531 13.51 -2.04 -10.00
CA ASP A 531 13.77 -3.48 -10.03
C ASP A 531 14.83 -3.90 -11.03
N GLY A 532 15.08 -3.13 -12.10
CA GLY A 532 15.97 -3.51 -13.20
C GLY A 532 17.34 -4.06 -12.75
N PRO A 533 18.05 -3.41 -11.81
CA PRO A 533 19.35 -3.88 -11.33
C PRO A 533 19.30 -5.24 -10.61
N THR A 534 18.19 -5.56 -9.96
CA THR A 534 18.07 -6.77 -9.11
C THR A 534 17.13 -7.82 -9.69
N MET A 535 16.43 -7.52 -10.79
CA MET A 535 15.52 -8.44 -11.48
C MET A 535 16.26 -9.67 -11.97
N ILE A 536 15.61 -10.83 -11.83
CA ILE A 536 16.12 -12.10 -12.35
C ILE A 536 16.54 -12.00 -13.82
N SER A 537 17.60 -12.71 -14.18
CA SER A 537 18.10 -12.79 -15.55
C SER A 537 17.01 -13.23 -16.53
N ASN A 538 17.02 -12.65 -17.73
CA ASN A 538 16.07 -12.96 -18.80
C ASN A 538 16.15 -14.42 -19.28
N SER A 539 17.30 -15.06 -19.11
CA SER A 539 17.50 -16.52 -19.33
C SER A 539 16.56 -17.40 -18.49
N SER A 540 16.02 -16.85 -17.39
CA SER A 540 15.10 -17.55 -16.49
C SER A 540 13.66 -17.01 -16.60
N TRP A 541 13.34 -16.17 -17.58
CA TRP A 541 11.97 -15.68 -17.76
C TRP A 541 11.03 -16.81 -18.20
N ILE A 542 9.80 -16.76 -17.69
CA ILE A 542 8.74 -17.71 -18.06
C ILE A 542 7.67 -16.96 -18.84
N PRO A 543 7.55 -17.19 -20.16
CA PRO A 543 6.55 -16.50 -20.98
C PRO A 543 5.17 -17.06 -20.68
N LEU A 544 4.32 -16.26 -20.06
CA LEU A 544 2.91 -16.56 -19.77
C LEU A 544 2.04 -15.33 -20.07
N PRO A 545 0.74 -15.50 -20.40
CA PRO A 545 -0.15 -14.40 -20.74
C PRO A 545 -0.65 -13.61 -19.50
N VAL A 546 0.24 -13.35 -18.53
CA VAL A 546 -0.10 -12.54 -17.34
C VAL A 546 -0.56 -11.14 -17.77
N GLY A 547 -1.70 -10.70 -17.24
CA GLY A 547 -2.32 -9.41 -17.56
C GLY A 547 -3.30 -9.44 -18.74
N TYR A 548 -3.26 -10.47 -19.59
CA TYR A 548 -4.31 -10.69 -20.60
C TYR A 548 -5.60 -11.21 -19.95
N ASN A 549 -6.68 -11.28 -20.74
CA ASN A 549 -7.99 -11.75 -20.27
C ASN A 549 -8.51 -10.93 -19.08
N LEU A 550 -8.11 -9.66 -18.97
CA LEU A 550 -8.68 -8.76 -17.96
C LEU A 550 -10.18 -8.65 -18.25
N ASP A 551 -10.98 -8.94 -17.24
CA ASP A 551 -12.43 -8.93 -17.32
C ASP A 551 -13.02 -8.19 -16.11
N ASP A 552 -14.21 -7.63 -16.28
CA ASP A 552 -14.99 -6.95 -15.23
C ASP A 552 -16.45 -6.97 -15.66
N HIS A 553 -17.37 -6.90 -14.71
CA HIS A 553 -18.77 -6.66 -15.06
C HIS A 553 -18.83 -5.30 -15.74
N LEU A 554 -19.45 -5.25 -16.92
CA LEU A 554 -19.78 -3.98 -17.54
C LEU A 554 -20.98 -3.37 -16.80
N ASN A 555 -20.77 -2.21 -16.18
CA ASN A 555 -21.83 -1.44 -15.53
C ASN A 555 -22.55 -0.52 -16.52
N THR A 556 -23.88 -0.45 -16.43
CA THR A 556 -24.73 0.57 -17.06
C THR A 556 -25.73 1.07 -16.04
N ASP A 557 -25.56 2.31 -15.55
CA ASP A 557 -26.53 2.92 -14.64
C ASP A 557 -27.77 3.37 -15.40
N THR A 558 -28.92 3.26 -14.75
CA THR A 558 -30.20 3.86 -15.15
C THR A 558 -30.82 4.49 -13.90
N VAL A 559 -31.69 5.48 -14.05
CA VAL A 559 -32.23 6.23 -12.91
C VAL A 559 -33.72 6.45 -13.06
N ILE A 560 -34.43 6.22 -11.97
CA ILE A 560 -35.86 6.48 -11.82
C ILE A 560 -36.11 7.38 -10.62
N SER A 561 -37.29 8.00 -10.58
CA SER A 561 -37.81 8.68 -9.40
C SER A 561 -39.24 8.24 -9.10
N HIS A 562 -39.60 8.18 -7.83
CA HIS A 562 -40.96 7.85 -7.39
C HIS A 562 -41.28 8.50 -6.02
N PRO A 563 -42.49 9.05 -5.80
CA PRO A 563 -42.84 9.77 -4.56
C PRO A 563 -42.63 8.96 -3.27
N ASN A 564 -42.84 7.64 -3.31
CA ASN A 564 -42.65 6.76 -2.16
C ASN A 564 -41.19 6.41 -1.84
N VAL A 565 -40.22 6.84 -2.66
CA VAL A 565 -38.80 6.58 -2.36
C VAL A 565 -38.38 7.43 -1.16
N ALA A 566 -37.76 6.77 -0.18
CA ALA A 566 -37.28 7.38 1.06
C ALA A 566 -35.74 7.31 1.10
N PHE A 567 -35.09 8.44 0.86
CA PHE A 567 -33.64 8.59 0.94
C PHE A 567 -33.14 8.65 2.39
N TYR A 568 -31.95 8.09 2.61
CA TYR A 568 -31.19 8.18 3.84
C TYR A 568 -29.76 8.63 3.51
N ASP A 569 -29.30 9.69 4.15
CA ASP A 569 -27.95 10.20 3.90
C ASP A 569 -26.91 9.43 4.73
N PHE A 570 -26.28 8.44 4.10
CA PHE A 570 -25.20 7.68 4.69
C PHE A 570 -23.87 8.43 4.73
N TYR A 571 -23.70 9.50 3.92
CA TYR A 571 -22.52 10.34 4.00
C TYR A 571 -22.58 11.23 5.24
N GLU A 572 -23.74 11.85 5.52
CA GLU A 572 -23.96 12.63 6.74
C GLU A 572 -23.89 11.76 8.00
N ALA A 573 -24.24 10.46 7.91
CA ALA A 573 -24.08 9.51 9.00
C ALA A 573 -22.62 9.28 9.47
N TRP A 574 -21.63 9.76 8.70
CA TRP A 574 -20.23 9.78 9.15
C TRP A 574 -19.99 10.81 10.26
N THR A 575 -20.44 12.05 10.05
CA THR A 575 -20.21 13.16 10.98
C THR A 575 -21.36 13.31 11.97
N ASN A 576 -22.60 13.38 11.47
CA ASN A 576 -23.80 13.71 12.21
C ASN A 576 -24.90 12.65 12.01
N PRO A 577 -24.69 11.39 12.46
CA PRO A 577 -25.70 10.35 12.32
C PRO A 577 -26.97 10.69 13.09
N ILE A 578 -28.13 10.33 12.51
CA ILE A 578 -29.42 10.42 13.20
C ILE A 578 -29.33 9.68 14.54
N VAL A 579 -29.58 10.41 15.63
CA VAL A 579 -29.28 9.95 17.00
C VAL A 579 -29.99 8.63 17.33
N ALA A 580 -31.24 8.46 16.90
CA ALA A 580 -31.99 7.22 17.10
C ALA A 580 -31.34 6.02 16.40
N ASP A 581 -30.89 6.19 15.16
CA ASP A 581 -30.24 5.12 14.38
C ASP A 581 -28.88 4.75 14.97
N LYS A 582 -28.05 5.76 15.28
CA LYS A 582 -26.78 5.58 16.01
C LYS A 582 -26.99 4.78 17.28
N ASN A 583 -27.95 5.20 18.13
CA ASN A 583 -28.19 4.54 19.41
C ASN A 583 -28.70 3.11 19.23
N SER A 584 -29.59 2.87 18.27
CA SER A 584 -30.08 1.52 17.96
C SER A 584 -28.96 0.59 17.48
N TYR A 585 -28.05 1.11 16.66
CA TYR A 585 -26.91 0.35 16.14
C TYR A 585 -25.90 0.04 17.24
N LEU A 586 -25.50 1.04 18.03
CA LEU A 586 -24.51 0.88 19.09
C LEU A 586 -25.00 -0.06 20.21
N SER A 587 -26.28 0.03 20.59
CA SER A 587 -26.85 -0.77 21.68
C SER A 587 -27.27 -2.17 21.28
N LYS A 588 -27.85 -2.35 20.08
CA LYS A 588 -28.51 -3.61 19.69
C LYS A 588 -28.05 -4.17 18.35
N ARG A 589 -27.22 -3.44 17.59
CA ARG A 589 -26.85 -3.77 16.19
C ARG A 589 -28.07 -3.86 15.25
N THR A 590 -29.05 -3.00 15.49
CA THR A 590 -30.27 -2.87 14.67
C THR A 590 -30.27 -1.56 13.87
N GLY A 591 -31.33 -1.33 13.09
CA GLY A 591 -31.54 -0.09 12.34
C GLY A 591 -30.86 -0.07 10.96
N ILE A 592 -30.99 1.06 10.28
CA ILE A 592 -30.50 1.28 8.91
C ILE A 592 -28.97 1.18 8.80
N LEU A 593 -28.23 1.50 9.86
CA LEU A 593 -26.76 1.40 9.87
C LEU A 593 -26.24 -0.06 9.88
N ALA A 594 -27.09 -1.03 10.14
CA ALA A 594 -26.79 -2.46 9.97
C ALA A 594 -26.98 -2.95 8.52
N GLN A 595 -27.55 -2.12 7.64
CA GLN A 595 -27.62 -2.36 6.19
C GLN A 595 -26.48 -1.62 5.47
N ALA A 596 -26.09 -2.11 4.30
CA ALA A 596 -25.08 -1.42 3.50
C ALA A 596 -25.56 -0.02 3.07
N ALA A 597 -24.60 0.87 2.89
CA ALA A 597 -24.79 2.16 2.23
C ALA A 597 -24.52 2.04 0.71
N PRO A 598 -25.23 2.81 -0.13
CA PRO A 598 -26.51 3.42 0.20
C PRO A 598 -27.57 2.31 0.37
N ASN A 599 -28.82 2.64 0.69
CA ASN A 599 -29.80 1.58 0.93
C ASN A 599 -30.05 0.76 -0.36
N ILE A 600 -29.52 -0.46 -0.39
CA ILE A 600 -29.60 -1.35 -1.55
C ILE A 600 -30.99 -1.98 -1.57
N GLY A 601 -31.75 -1.64 -2.61
CA GLY A 601 -33.09 -2.16 -2.87
C GLY A 601 -33.07 -3.55 -3.50
N PRO A 602 -33.98 -3.86 -4.46
CA PRO A 602 -34.06 -5.19 -5.02
C PRO A 602 -32.83 -5.52 -5.86
N MET A 603 -32.37 -6.75 -5.72
CA MET A 603 -31.49 -7.41 -6.67
C MET A 603 -32.36 -8.17 -7.67
N PHE A 604 -32.06 -8.08 -8.97
CA PHE A 604 -32.84 -8.82 -9.97
C PHE A 604 -31.99 -9.27 -11.15
N TRP A 605 -32.43 -10.33 -11.84
CA TRP A 605 -31.62 -11.00 -12.85
C TRP A 605 -32.44 -11.42 -14.05
N GLU A 606 -31.81 -11.38 -15.22
CA GLU A 606 -32.34 -11.92 -16.47
C GLU A 606 -31.23 -12.52 -17.32
N GLU A 607 -31.60 -13.47 -18.18
CA GLU A 607 -30.71 -14.07 -19.16
C GLU A 607 -31.20 -13.75 -20.56
N ILE A 608 -30.31 -13.25 -21.42
CA ILE A 608 -30.63 -12.81 -22.76
C ILE A 608 -29.82 -13.61 -23.76
N LYS A 609 -30.51 -14.33 -24.65
CA LYS A 609 -29.88 -15.04 -25.77
C LYS A 609 -29.63 -14.06 -26.91
N GLY A 610 -28.37 -13.81 -27.23
CA GLY A 610 -27.95 -12.96 -28.35
C GLY A 610 -28.21 -13.60 -29.71
N ALA A 611 -28.08 -12.80 -30.77
CA ALA A 611 -28.20 -13.29 -32.15
C ALA A 611 -27.08 -14.29 -32.53
N ASP A 612 -25.94 -14.20 -31.84
CA ASP A 612 -24.81 -15.15 -31.88
C ASP A 612 -25.10 -16.48 -31.16
N GLY A 613 -26.27 -16.63 -30.55
CA GLY A 613 -26.68 -17.83 -29.81
C GLY A 613 -26.12 -17.91 -28.39
N VAL A 614 -25.30 -16.94 -27.96
CA VAL A 614 -24.71 -16.91 -26.62
C VAL A 614 -25.70 -16.32 -25.62
N VAL A 615 -25.88 -16.99 -24.48
CA VAL A 615 -26.70 -16.50 -23.38
C VAL A 615 -25.85 -15.62 -22.47
N ARG A 616 -26.18 -14.33 -22.44
CA ARG A 616 -25.55 -13.32 -21.58
C ARG A 616 -26.40 -13.08 -20.34
N GLN A 617 -25.75 -13.14 -19.19
CA GLN A 617 -26.38 -12.86 -17.91
C GLN A 617 -26.37 -11.37 -17.62
N LEU A 618 -27.51 -10.87 -17.16
CA LEU A 618 -27.62 -9.57 -16.51
C LEU A 618 -27.94 -9.74 -15.02
N GLN A 619 -27.21 -9.01 -14.18
CA GLN A 619 -27.61 -8.70 -12.81
C GLN A 619 -27.97 -7.22 -12.75
N TRP A 620 -28.96 -6.89 -11.95
CA TRP A 620 -29.29 -5.52 -11.60
C TRP A 620 -29.23 -5.32 -10.10
N THR A 621 -28.67 -4.18 -9.69
CA THR A 621 -28.62 -3.73 -8.30
C THR A 621 -29.28 -2.36 -8.22
N ALA A 622 -30.49 -2.31 -7.65
CA ALA A 622 -31.15 -1.05 -7.35
C ALA A 622 -30.66 -0.49 -6.02
N ARG A 623 -30.47 0.82 -5.94
CA ARG A 623 -30.08 1.53 -4.72
C ARG A 623 -30.78 2.89 -4.62
N VAL A 624 -31.13 3.30 -3.40
CA VAL A 624 -31.76 4.60 -3.15
C VAL A 624 -30.68 5.68 -3.07
N GLU A 625 -30.33 6.22 -4.23
CA GLU A 625 -29.31 7.23 -4.44
C GLU A 625 -29.50 7.84 -5.84
N GLY A 626 -29.27 9.15 -5.95
CA GLY A 626 -29.21 9.86 -7.23
C GLY A 626 -27.91 9.58 -7.98
N SER A 627 -27.97 9.64 -9.31
CA SER A 627 -26.79 9.56 -10.19
C SER A 627 -27.10 10.28 -11.51
N LEU A 628 -26.09 10.45 -12.36
CA LEU A 628 -26.23 11.04 -13.71
C LEU A 628 -27.04 12.35 -13.71
N ASP A 629 -26.68 13.29 -12.83
CA ASP A 629 -27.35 14.60 -12.64
C ASP A 629 -28.75 14.55 -12.01
N THR A 630 -29.30 13.37 -11.72
CA THR A 630 -30.53 13.25 -10.93
C THR A 630 -30.20 13.37 -9.43
N PRO A 631 -30.81 14.32 -8.69
CA PRO A 631 -30.49 14.54 -7.28
C PRO A 631 -30.98 13.41 -6.38
N ASN A 632 -30.43 13.34 -5.17
CA ASN A 632 -30.95 12.51 -4.08
C ASN A 632 -32.38 12.93 -3.66
N GLY A 633 -33.05 12.07 -2.90
CA GLY A 633 -34.40 12.33 -2.36
C GLY A 633 -35.38 11.24 -2.79
N HIS A 634 -35.99 11.40 -3.96
CA HIS A 634 -36.97 10.45 -4.51
C HIS A 634 -36.41 9.53 -5.59
N SER A 635 -35.10 9.57 -5.82
CA SER A 635 -34.43 8.85 -6.89
C SER A 635 -33.92 7.47 -6.45
N MET A 636 -33.93 6.54 -7.40
CA MET A 636 -33.24 5.27 -7.28
C MET A 636 -32.41 5.02 -8.54
N THR A 637 -31.15 4.65 -8.34
CA THR A 637 -30.28 4.20 -9.42
C THR A 637 -30.37 2.68 -9.52
N MET A 638 -30.55 2.17 -10.74
CA MET A 638 -30.56 0.74 -11.07
C MET A 638 -29.37 0.46 -11.98
N SER A 639 -28.33 -0.14 -11.41
CA SER A 639 -27.11 -0.51 -12.13
C SER A 639 -27.26 -1.88 -12.75
N GLN A 640 -27.14 -1.94 -14.09
CA GLN A 640 -27.06 -3.19 -14.83
C GLN A 640 -25.61 -3.66 -14.92
N TYR A 641 -25.34 -4.88 -14.49
CA TYR A 641 -24.08 -5.59 -14.69
C TYR A 641 -24.27 -6.66 -15.76
N LEU A 642 -23.63 -6.47 -16.91
CA LEU A 642 -23.44 -7.54 -17.89
C LEU A 642 -22.32 -8.46 -17.39
N GLY A 643 -22.66 -9.73 -17.17
CA GLY A 643 -21.77 -10.73 -16.58
C GLY A 643 -21.46 -11.90 -17.53
N ARG A 644 -21.50 -13.12 -16.97
CA ARG A 644 -21.20 -14.38 -17.69
C ARG A 644 -21.88 -14.44 -19.06
N GLY A 645 -21.11 -14.90 -20.05
CA GLY A 645 -21.52 -14.94 -21.46
C GLY A 645 -21.00 -13.75 -22.28
N ALA A 646 -20.59 -12.65 -21.64
CA ALA A 646 -19.89 -11.57 -22.32
C ALA A 646 -18.53 -12.05 -22.87
N THR A 647 -18.24 -11.66 -24.12
CA THR A 647 -17.09 -12.15 -24.89
C THR A 647 -15.93 -11.16 -24.91
N SER A 648 -16.20 -9.88 -24.68
CA SER A 648 -15.17 -8.83 -24.66
C SER A 648 -14.13 -9.07 -23.54
N ARG A 649 -12.85 -8.78 -23.83
CA ARG A 649 -11.74 -8.86 -22.87
C ARG A 649 -10.76 -7.71 -23.08
N GLY A 650 -10.10 -7.32 -22.00
CA GLY A 650 -9.08 -6.28 -21.96
C GLY A 650 -7.69 -6.81 -21.62
N ARG A 651 -6.78 -5.88 -21.32
CA ARG A 651 -5.40 -6.17 -20.91
C ARG A 651 -4.91 -5.18 -19.85
N MET A 652 -4.41 -5.72 -18.75
CA MET A 652 -3.61 -5.01 -17.76
C MET A 652 -2.14 -5.00 -18.19
N THR A 653 -1.48 -3.86 -18.04
CA THR A 653 -0.03 -3.71 -18.24
C THR A 653 0.63 -3.05 -17.04
N ILE A 654 1.96 -3.16 -16.95
CA ILE A 654 2.78 -2.52 -15.92
C ILE A 654 3.45 -1.27 -16.49
N THR A 655 3.52 -0.19 -15.71
CA THR A 655 4.20 1.06 -16.07
C THR A 655 5.69 1.02 -15.73
N PRO A 656 6.50 1.98 -16.22
CA PRO A 656 7.90 2.10 -15.81
C PRO A 656 8.10 2.34 -14.30
N SER A 657 7.12 2.94 -13.62
CA SER A 657 7.08 3.09 -12.16
C SER A 657 6.57 1.85 -11.41
N LEU A 658 6.34 0.75 -12.14
CA LEU A 658 5.81 -0.52 -11.63
C LEU A 658 4.38 -0.44 -11.09
N SER A 659 3.60 0.57 -11.47
CA SER A 659 2.15 0.61 -11.23
C SER A 659 1.41 -0.20 -12.28
N THR A 660 0.20 -0.64 -11.96
CA THR A 660 -0.67 -1.36 -12.90
C THR A 660 -1.67 -0.42 -13.55
N VAL A 661 -1.95 -0.62 -14.82
CA VAL A 661 -2.93 0.16 -15.57
C VAL A 661 -3.80 -0.72 -16.46
N VAL A 662 -5.04 -0.29 -16.68
CA VAL A 662 -5.93 -0.88 -17.68
C VAL A 662 -5.63 -0.23 -19.03
N SER A 663 -4.64 -0.77 -19.73
CA SER A 663 -4.22 -0.26 -21.05
C SER A 663 -5.19 -0.59 -22.19
N ASP A 664 -5.99 -1.63 -22.01
CA ASP A 664 -6.99 -2.08 -22.96
C ASP A 664 -8.29 -2.37 -22.22
N VAL A 665 -9.29 -1.54 -22.50
CA VAL A 665 -10.59 -1.51 -21.80
C VAL A 665 -11.42 -2.74 -22.20
N PRO A 666 -11.95 -3.53 -21.24
CA PRO A 666 -12.57 -4.82 -21.55
C PRO A 666 -14.01 -4.73 -22.07
N TYR A 667 -14.59 -3.54 -22.17
CA TYR A 667 -16.03 -3.37 -22.35
C TYR A 667 -16.45 -3.20 -23.81
N LEU A 668 -17.60 -3.81 -24.17
CA LEU A 668 -18.35 -3.55 -25.41
C LEU A 668 -17.54 -3.64 -26.71
N LYS A 669 -16.57 -4.55 -26.77
CA LYS A 669 -15.82 -4.84 -28.00
C LYS A 669 -16.65 -5.68 -28.97
N ASP A 670 -17.44 -6.62 -28.45
CA ASP A 670 -18.43 -7.37 -29.22
C ASP A 670 -19.75 -6.58 -29.28
N ALA A 671 -20.30 -6.43 -30.48
CA ALA A 671 -21.59 -5.79 -30.69
C ALA A 671 -22.73 -6.53 -29.94
N ASN A 672 -22.66 -7.85 -29.81
CA ASN A 672 -23.68 -8.65 -29.12
C ASN A 672 -23.67 -8.42 -27.59
N ASP A 673 -22.53 -8.05 -27.00
CA ASP A 673 -22.46 -7.61 -25.60
C ASP A 673 -23.29 -6.33 -25.42
N LYS A 674 -23.17 -5.38 -26.37
CA LYS A 674 -23.96 -4.14 -26.36
C LYS A 674 -25.45 -4.39 -26.56
N GLU A 675 -25.81 -5.30 -27.45
CA GLU A 675 -27.21 -5.67 -27.69
C GLU A 675 -27.89 -6.24 -26.45
N ALA A 676 -27.21 -7.08 -25.68
CA ALA A 676 -27.75 -7.60 -24.42
C ALA A 676 -28.00 -6.47 -23.40
N VAL A 677 -27.09 -5.49 -23.30
CA VAL A 677 -27.24 -4.32 -22.42
C VAL A 677 -28.50 -3.53 -22.78
N ILE A 678 -28.64 -3.20 -24.07
CA ILE A 678 -29.80 -2.46 -24.60
C ILE A 678 -31.10 -3.24 -24.33
N GLN A 679 -31.11 -4.54 -24.65
CA GLN A 679 -32.29 -5.37 -24.47
C GLN A 679 -32.69 -5.49 -23.00
N GLY A 680 -31.74 -5.53 -22.06
CA GLY A 680 -32.02 -5.49 -20.63
C GLY A 680 -32.76 -4.22 -20.21
N ILE A 681 -32.32 -3.04 -20.68
CA ILE A 681 -33.00 -1.77 -20.37
C ILE A 681 -34.43 -1.77 -20.94
N VAL A 682 -34.61 -2.23 -22.18
CA VAL A 682 -35.95 -2.37 -22.81
C VAL A 682 -36.84 -3.30 -21.99
N ASN A 683 -36.31 -4.44 -21.55
CA ASN A 683 -37.03 -5.42 -20.75
C ASN A 683 -37.45 -4.84 -19.39
N LEU A 684 -36.57 -4.06 -18.76
CA LEU A 684 -36.83 -3.40 -17.48
C LEU A 684 -37.88 -2.29 -17.61
N GLN A 685 -37.78 -1.43 -18.63
CA GLN A 685 -38.80 -0.41 -18.92
C GLN A 685 -40.18 -1.04 -19.09
N LYS A 686 -40.28 -2.15 -19.84
CA LYS A 686 -41.52 -2.91 -19.98
C LYS A 686 -42.00 -3.50 -18.66
N ALA A 687 -41.08 -4.03 -17.84
CA ALA A 687 -41.42 -4.61 -16.53
C ALA A 687 -41.91 -3.58 -15.51
N LEU A 688 -41.54 -2.31 -15.67
CA LEU A 688 -41.94 -1.22 -14.77
C LEU A 688 -43.03 -0.31 -15.35
N SER A 689 -43.54 -0.60 -16.55
CA SER A 689 -44.45 0.29 -17.28
C SER A 689 -45.81 0.52 -16.61
N LYS A 690 -46.18 -0.32 -15.63
CA LYS A 690 -47.46 -0.25 -14.90
C LYS A 690 -47.31 0.36 -13.50
N VAL A 691 -46.12 0.81 -13.11
CA VAL A 691 -45.90 1.45 -11.81
C VAL A 691 -46.39 2.90 -11.88
N GLN A 692 -47.49 3.19 -11.20
CA GLN A 692 -48.07 4.53 -11.16
C GLN A 692 -47.11 5.53 -10.49
N GLY A 693 -46.94 6.71 -11.07
CA GLY A 693 -46.07 7.76 -10.51
C GLY A 693 -44.56 7.51 -10.68
N LEU A 694 -44.16 6.46 -11.39
CA LEU A 694 -42.76 6.20 -11.73
C LEU A 694 -42.31 7.12 -12.87
N THR A 695 -41.22 7.84 -12.65
CA THR A 695 -40.55 8.65 -13.68
C THR A 695 -39.23 8.00 -14.06
N TRP A 696 -38.97 7.84 -15.36
CA TRP A 696 -37.64 7.48 -15.87
C TRP A 696 -36.83 8.75 -16.09
N ASN A 697 -35.79 8.94 -15.28
CA ASN A 697 -34.84 10.05 -15.43
C ASN A 697 -33.75 9.69 -16.45
N HIS A 698 -33.22 8.46 -16.39
CA HIS A 698 -32.21 7.96 -17.31
C HIS A 698 -32.48 6.49 -17.70
N PRO A 699 -32.70 6.20 -19.00
CA PRO A 699 -32.92 7.15 -20.08
C PRO A 699 -34.17 8.01 -19.85
N ALA A 700 -34.10 9.30 -20.20
CA ALA A 700 -35.24 10.20 -20.12
C ALA A 700 -36.32 9.82 -21.15
N ALA A 701 -37.57 10.20 -20.88
CA ALA A 701 -38.68 9.98 -21.82
C ALA A 701 -38.34 10.56 -23.21
N GLY A 702 -38.59 9.77 -24.26
CA GLY A 702 -38.27 10.12 -25.65
C GLY A 702 -36.87 9.70 -26.12
N ILE A 703 -35.97 9.30 -25.20
CA ILE A 703 -34.66 8.71 -25.56
C ILE A 703 -34.80 7.19 -25.57
N SER A 704 -34.47 6.55 -26.69
CA SER A 704 -34.49 5.08 -26.76
C SER A 704 -33.36 4.47 -25.91
N ALA A 705 -33.57 3.25 -25.40
CA ALA A 705 -32.51 2.53 -24.67
C ALA A 705 -31.22 2.36 -25.51
N ARG A 706 -31.36 2.21 -26.82
CA ARG A 706 -30.23 2.12 -27.75
C ARG A 706 -29.46 3.42 -27.83
N ASP A 707 -30.15 4.54 -28.04
CA ASP A 707 -29.50 5.86 -28.15
C ASP A 707 -28.83 6.23 -26.83
N TYR A 708 -29.49 5.93 -25.71
CA TYR A 708 -28.92 6.13 -24.38
C TYR A 708 -27.60 5.38 -24.19
N VAL A 709 -27.56 4.07 -24.47
CA VAL A 709 -26.34 3.27 -24.34
C VAL A 709 -25.26 3.71 -25.33
N ASN A 710 -25.63 4.06 -26.57
CA ASN A 710 -24.68 4.54 -27.58
C ASN A 710 -24.02 5.88 -27.22
N ASN A 711 -24.73 6.73 -26.47
CA ASN A 711 -24.21 8.04 -26.05
C ASN A 711 -23.36 7.97 -24.77
N MET A 712 -23.27 6.81 -24.11
CA MET A 712 -22.41 6.65 -22.94
C MET A 712 -20.95 6.42 -23.37
N VAL A 713 -20.02 7.10 -22.71
CA VAL A 713 -18.59 6.84 -22.85
C VAL A 713 -18.29 5.38 -22.44
N VAL A 714 -17.42 4.70 -23.15
CA VAL A 714 -16.98 3.34 -22.80
C VAL A 714 -15.58 3.41 -22.21
N ALA A 715 -15.49 3.70 -20.92
CA ALA A 715 -14.23 3.81 -20.18
C ALA A 715 -14.34 3.20 -18.78
N THR A 716 -13.21 2.88 -18.16
CA THR A 716 -13.18 2.35 -16.79
C THR A 716 -13.74 3.34 -15.76
N SER A 717 -13.59 4.65 -15.98
CA SER A 717 -14.08 5.68 -15.06
C SER A 717 -15.59 5.63 -14.84
N ASN A 718 -16.37 5.28 -15.87
CA ASN A 718 -17.83 5.33 -15.82
C ASN A 718 -18.52 3.98 -16.02
N ARG A 719 -17.81 2.95 -16.52
CA ARG A 719 -18.37 1.62 -16.82
C ARG A 719 -17.87 0.50 -15.93
N ARG A 720 -16.91 0.75 -15.03
CA ARG A 720 -16.38 -0.28 -14.12
C ARG A 720 -17.38 -0.69 -13.04
N ALA A 721 -17.38 -1.97 -12.69
CA ALA A 721 -18.09 -2.49 -11.52
C ALA A 721 -17.15 -2.76 -10.34
N ASN A 722 -15.83 -2.62 -10.52
CA ASN A 722 -14.79 -3.00 -9.55
C ASN A 722 -14.76 -4.51 -9.25
N HIS A 723 -15.16 -5.34 -10.23
CA HIS A 723 -15.13 -6.79 -10.19
C HIS A 723 -14.04 -7.35 -11.12
N TRP A 724 -12.86 -6.71 -11.11
CA TRP A 724 -11.73 -7.06 -11.96
C TRP A 724 -11.26 -8.50 -11.76
N MET A 725 -11.10 -9.26 -12.85
CA MET A 725 -10.76 -10.69 -12.87
C MET A 725 -9.84 -11.07 -14.03
N GLY A 726 -9.29 -12.29 -14.00
CA GLY A 726 -8.81 -13.00 -15.20
C GLY A 726 -7.37 -12.80 -15.66
N THR A 727 -6.60 -11.91 -15.03
CA THR A 727 -5.20 -11.62 -15.41
C THR A 727 -4.21 -12.78 -15.22
N ALA A 728 -4.58 -13.81 -14.46
CA ALA A 728 -3.82 -15.04 -14.28
C ALA A 728 -4.69 -16.27 -14.54
N LYS A 729 -5.44 -16.24 -15.64
CA LYS A 729 -6.44 -17.23 -16.06
C LYS A 729 -6.03 -18.68 -15.79
N ILE A 730 -6.92 -19.44 -15.15
CA ILE A 730 -6.81 -20.90 -15.01
C ILE A 730 -7.18 -21.62 -16.31
N GLY A 731 -6.43 -22.65 -16.66
CA GLY A 731 -6.70 -23.44 -17.85
C GLY A 731 -5.79 -24.64 -18.03
N THR A 732 -6.09 -25.44 -19.04
CA THR A 732 -5.33 -26.64 -19.41
C THR A 732 -4.36 -26.40 -20.56
N ASP A 733 -4.51 -25.25 -21.22
CA ASP A 733 -3.74 -24.75 -22.35
C ASP A 733 -2.56 -23.90 -21.84
N ASP A 734 -1.45 -24.57 -21.54
CA ASP A 734 -0.21 -23.97 -21.04
C ASP A 734 0.24 -22.75 -21.86
N GLY A 735 0.30 -21.59 -21.22
CA GLY A 735 0.67 -20.32 -21.83
C GLY A 735 2.08 -20.29 -22.44
N ARG A 736 3.01 -21.14 -21.99
CA ARG A 736 4.37 -21.24 -22.56
C ARG A 736 4.34 -21.74 -24.01
N ASN A 737 3.27 -22.43 -24.38
CA ASN A 737 3.02 -23.03 -25.69
C ASN A 737 2.00 -22.24 -26.52
N GLY A 738 1.78 -20.96 -26.19
CA GLY A 738 0.81 -20.11 -26.89
C GLY A 738 -0.64 -20.28 -26.43
N GLY A 739 -0.87 -21.06 -25.36
CA GLY A 739 -2.16 -21.13 -24.69
C GLY A 739 -2.51 -19.86 -23.92
N SER A 740 -3.70 -19.82 -23.34
CA SER A 740 -4.23 -18.69 -22.57
C SER A 740 -4.05 -18.83 -21.06
N ALA A 741 -3.63 -20.00 -20.57
CA ALA A 741 -3.56 -20.28 -19.13
C ALA A 741 -2.23 -19.80 -18.51
N VAL A 742 -2.34 -19.10 -17.39
CA VAL A 742 -1.20 -18.76 -16.52
C VAL A 742 -1.02 -19.82 -15.44
N VAL A 743 -2.13 -20.38 -14.94
CA VAL A 743 -2.13 -21.43 -13.91
C VAL A 743 -2.86 -22.69 -14.38
N ASP A 744 -2.41 -23.84 -13.88
CA ASP A 744 -3.03 -25.14 -14.11
C ASP A 744 -4.26 -25.36 -13.21
N LEU A 745 -4.88 -26.54 -13.31
CA LEU A 745 -6.09 -26.90 -12.55
C LEU A 745 -5.89 -27.00 -11.04
N ASN A 746 -4.65 -27.01 -10.54
CA ASN A 746 -4.31 -26.90 -9.12
C ASN A 746 -4.00 -25.46 -8.70
N ALA A 747 -4.26 -24.51 -9.60
CA ALA A 747 -3.89 -23.11 -9.48
C ALA A 747 -2.37 -22.89 -9.40
N LYS A 748 -1.57 -23.85 -9.88
CA LYS A 748 -0.10 -23.76 -9.92
C LYS A 748 0.34 -23.03 -11.17
N VAL A 749 1.27 -22.09 -11.04
CA VAL A 749 1.81 -21.33 -12.17
C VAL A 749 2.60 -22.27 -13.09
N TYR A 750 2.30 -22.25 -14.39
CA TYR A 750 3.04 -23.04 -15.37
C TYR A 750 4.54 -22.66 -15.36
N GLY A 751 5.41 -23.65 -15.50
CA GLY A 751 6.86 -23.46 -15.37
C GLY A 751 7.38 -23.35 -13.93
N THR A 752 6.54 -23.66 -12.93
CA THR A 752 6.95 -23.72 -11.52
C THR A 752 6.49 -25.00 -10.83
N ASP A 753 7.14 -25.37 -9.72
CA ASP A 753 6.74 -26.52 -8.89
C ASP A 753 6.01 -26.15 -7.60
N ASN A 754 6.18 -24.93 -7.09
CA ASN A 754 5.69 -24.52 -5.78
C ASN A 754 5.10 -23.11 -5.69
N LEU A 755 4.79 -22.47 -6.83
CA LEU A 755 4.11 -21.17 -6.90
C LEU A 755 2.66 -21.35 -7.37
N PHE A 756 1.72 -20.73 -6.64
CA PHE A 756 0.29 -20.81 -6.90
C PHE A 756 -0.34 -19.42 -6.92
N VAL A 757 -1.50 -19.28 -7.55
CA VAL A 757 -2.31 -18.05 -7.52
C VAL A 757 -3.73 -18.40 -7.08
N VAL A 758 -4.22 -17.79 -6.01
CA VAL A 758 -5.55 -18.05 -5.47
C VAL A 758 -6.21 -16.72 -5.09
N ASP A 759 -6.82 -16.08 -6.09
CA ASP A 759 -7.66 -14.89 -5.96
C ASP A 759 -8.52 -14.69 -7.23
N ALA A 760 -9.09 -13.50 -7.42
CA ALA A 760 -9.94 -13.16 -8.56
C ALA A 760 -9.23 -13.25 -9.92
N SER A 761 -7.89 -13.17 -9.96
CA SER A 761 -7.10 -13.21 -11.19
C SER A 761 -7.23 -14.52 -11.97
N ILE A 762 -7.57 -15.63 -11.31
CA ILE A 762 -7.62 -16.94 -11.97
C ILE A 762 -8.93 -17.19 -12.75
N PHE A 763 -9.96 -16.38 -12.51
CA PHE A 763 -11.28 -16.58 -13.11
C PHE A 763 -11.23 -16.37 -14.63
N PRO A 764 -11.68 -17.34 -15.45
CA PRO A 764 -11.69 -17.17 -16.91
C PRO A 764 -12.60 -16.04 -17.42
N GLY A 765 -13.59 -15.64 -16.61
CA GLY A 765 -14.42 -14.47 -16.80
C GLY A 765 -15.29 -14.23 -15.56
N VAL A 766 -16.02 -13.12 -15.56
CA VAL A 766 -16.89 -12.77 -14.42
C VAL A 766 -18.10 -13.70 -14.28
N PRO A 767 -18.53 -14.02 -13.04
CA PRO A 767 -19.75 -14.80 -12.81
C PRO A 767 -21.02 -13.97 -12.99
N THR A 768 -22.18 -14.52 -12.64
CA THR A 768 -23.48 -13.86 -12.68
C THR A 768 -23.59 -12.72 -11.65
N THR A 769 -22.96 -12.86 -10.48
CA THR A 769 -23.16 -11.93 -9.36
C THR A 769 -21.87 -11.28 -8.88
N ASN A 770 -21.96 -10.42 -7.86
CA ASN A 770 -20.77 -9.87 -7.19
C ASN A 770 -19.83 -11.02 -6.74
N PRO A 771 -18.50 -10.92 -7.00
CA PRO A 771 -17.65 -12.11 -7.10
C PRO A 771 -17.13 -12.64 -5.76
N SER A 772 -17.27 -11.91 -4.65
CA SER A 772 -16.60 -12.27 -3.38
C SER A 772 -16.90 -13.70 -2.92
N ALA A 773 -18.16 -14.16 -3.00
CA ALA A 773 -18.53 -15.51 -2.62
C ALA A 773 -17.93 -16.58 -3.54
N TYR A 774 -17.78 -16.27 -4.84
CA TYR A 774 -17.13 -17.15 -5.80
C TYR A 774 -15.64 -17.26 -5.53
N ILE A 775 -14.98 -16.14 -5.21
CA ILE A 775 -13.55 -16.11 -4.90
C ILE A 775 -13.25 -16.91 -3.63
N VAL A 776 -14.06 -16.76 -2.57
CA VAL A 776 -13.91 -17.54 -1.33
C VAL A 776 -14.17 -19.04 -1.59
N THR A 777 -15.14 -19.37 -2.46
CA THR A 777 -15.41 -20.74 -2.89
C THR A 777 -14.24 -21.34 -3.69
N ALA A 778 -13.66 -20.56 -4.60
CA ALA A 778 -12.45 -20.95 -5.33
C ALA A 778 -11.27 -21.19 -4.39
N ALA A 779 -11.09 -20.36 -3.35
CA ALA A 779 -10.05 -20.52 -2.36
C ALA A 779 -10.20 -21.81 -1.53
N GLU A 780 -11.42 -22.14 -1.11
CA GLU A 780 -11.73 -23.42 -0.43
C GLU A 780 -11.44 -24.64 -1.32
N HIS A 781 -11.68 -24.55 -2.62
CA HIS A 781 -11.37 -25.64 -3.56
C HIS A 781 -9.88 -25.74 -3.90
N ALA A 782 -9.25 -24.62 -4.20
CA ALA A 782 -7.82 -24.55 -4.52
C ALA A 782 -6.98 -25.05 -3.35
N SER A 783 -7.28 -24.62 -2.12
CA SER A 783 -6.56 -25.07 -0.93
C SER A 783 -6.62 -26.60 -0.74
N GLN A 784 -7.76 -27.23 -1.02
CA GLN A 784 -7.87 -28.70 -1.01
C GLN A 784 -7.00 -29.35 -2.09
N LYS A 785 -7.03 -28.84 -3.32
CA LYS A 785 -6.19 -29.34 -4.41
C LYS A 785 -4.71 -29.21 -4.07
N ILE A 786 -4.29 -28.05 -3.57
CA ILE A 786 -2.90 -27.78 -3.17
C ILE A 786 -2.48 -28.75 -2.06
N LEU A 787 -3.29 -28.94 -1.01
CA LEU A 787 -2.99 -29.88 0.07
C LEU A 787 -2.89 -31.34 -0.40
N ALA A 788 -3.63 -31.72 -1.45
CA ALA A 788 -3.58 -33.06 -2.04
C ALA A 788 -2.34 -33.31 -2.91
N LEU A 789 -1.60 -32.25 -3.30
CA LEU A 789 -0.37 -32.42 -4.08
C LEU A 789 0.76 -32.98 -3.22
N ALA A 790 1.45 -33.99 -3.74
CA ALA A 790 2.72 -34.44 -3.18
C ALA A 790 3.76 -33.30 -3.17
N ALA A 791 4.67 -33.33 -2.20
CA ALA A 791 5.82 -32.44 -2.22
C ALA A 791 6.70 -32.72 -3.44
N PRO A 792 7.33 -31.69 -4.05
CA PRO A 792 8.33 -31.88 -5.09
C PRO A 792 9.46 -32.80 -4.58
N LYS A 793 9.93 -33.71 -5.42
CA LYS A 793 11.11 -34.52 -5.14
C LYS A 793 12.32 -33.87 -5.81
N ALA A 794 13.43 -33.76 -5.08
CA ALA A 794 14.67 -33.26 -5.65
C ALA A 794 15.16 -34.17 -6.78
N ILE A 795 15.57 -33.57 -7.90
CA ILE A 795 16.09 -34.26 -9.07
C ILE A 795 17.54 -34.67 -8.81
N ALA A 796 17.86 -35.94 -9.05
CA ALA A 796 19.22 -36.44 -8.89
C ALA A 796 20.19 -35.75 -9.86
N LYS A 797 21.49 -35.73 -9.51
CA LYS A 797 22.54 -35.25 -10.41
C LYS A 797 22.40 -35.91 -11.79
N TRP A 798 22.56 -35.12 -12.85
CA TRP A 798 22.32 -35.45 -14.26
C TRP A 798 20.86 -35.57 -14.71
N GLY A 799 19.89 -35.44 -13.80
CA GLY A 799 18.47 -35.42 -14.17
C GLY A 799 18.02 -34.08 -14.76
N GLN A 800 16.96 -34.11 -15.57
CA GLN A 800 16.31 -32.91 -16.09
C GLN A 800 15.59 -32.16 -14.95
N CYS A 801 15.90 -30.87 -14.81
CA CYS A 801 15.34 -29.98 -13.78
C CYS A 801 14.63 -28.76 -14.37
N GLY A 802 14.45 -28.71 -15.69
CA GLY A 802 13.81 -27.58 -16.32
C GLY A 802 13.74 -27.68 -17.83
N GLY A 803 13.14 -26.65 -18.42
CA GLY A 803 12.85 -26.55 -19.84
C GLY A 803 11.46 -25.97 -20.09
N ARG A 804 11.26 -25.35 -21.24
CA ARG A 804 10.02 -24.68 -21.63
C ARG A 804 8.78 -25.56 -21.52
N GLN A 805 8.90 -26.86 -21.80
CA GLN A 805 7.80 -27.85 -21.71
C GLN A 805 7.84 -28.70 -20.45
N TRP A 806 8.79 -28.46 -19.53
CA TRP A 806 8.93 -29.24 -18.31
C TRP A 806 7.75 -28.98 -17.35
N THR A 807 7.25 -30.06 -16.73
CA THR A 807 6.13 -30.02 -15.77
C THR A 807 6.48 -30.64 -14.41
N GLY A 808 7.68 -31.25 -14.30
CA GLY A 808 8.18 -31.91 -13.08
C GLY A 808 8.73 -30.95 -12.03
N ALA A 809 9.57 -31.47 -11.13
CA ALA A 809 10.27 -30.66 -10.13
C ALA A 809 11.40 -29.85 -10.77
N PHE A 810 11.65 -28.64 -10.25
CA PHE A 810 12.70 -27.74 -10.72
C PHE A 810 13.90 -27.64 -9.78
N VAL A 811 13.87 -28.39 -8.67
CA VAL A 811 14.91 -28.37 -7.64
C VAL A 811 15.82 -29.60 -7.73
N CYS A 812 17.13 -29.38 -7.63
CA CYS A 812 18.14 -30.43 -7.66
C CYS A 812 18.46 -30.97 -6.27
N ALA A 813 18.98 -32.20 -6.22
CA ALA A 813 19.53 -32.78 -5.00
C ALA A 813 20.75 -31.99 -4.53
N ALA A 814 20.94 -31.92 -3.20
CA ALA A 814 22.06 -31.23 -2.59
C ALA A 814 23.41 -31.69 -3.19
N GLY A 815 24.29 -30.74 -3.47
CA GLY A 815 25.57 -31.00 -4.17
C GLY A 815 25.47 -30.93 -5.71
N SER A 816 24.32 -30.54 -6.26
CA SER A 816 24.14 -30.19 -7.67
C SER A 816 23.24 -28.96 -7.83
N THR A 817 23.36 -28.26 -8.95
CA THR A 817 22.59 -27.04 -9.26
C THR A 817 21.89 -27.17 -10.61
N CYS A 818 20.68 -26.60 -10.75
CA CYS A 818 19.97 -26.65 -12.01
C CYS A 818 20.57 -25.65 -13.00
N GLN A 819 21.22 -26.13 -14.05
CA GLN A 819 21.88 -25.30 -15.06
C GLN A 819 21.13 -25.38 -16.38
N VAL A 820 20.75 -24.22 -16.92
CA VAL A 820 20.12 -24.10 -18.24
C VAL A 820 21.13 -24.51 -19.31
N GLN A 821 20.78 -25.51 -20.13
CA GLN A 821 21.57 -25.91 -21.29
C GLN A 821 21.05 -25.21 -22.56
N ASN A 822 19.72 -25.15 -22.70
CA ASN A 822 19.00 -24.39 -23.72
C ASN A 822 17.55 -24.14 -23.24
N GLU A 823 16.71 -23.48 -24.05
CA GLU A 823 15.34 -23.14 -23.63
C GLU A 823 14.46 -24.37 -23.34
N TRP A 824 14.77 -25.54 -23.91
CA TRP A 824 13.99 -26.76 -23.74
C TRP A 824 14.51 -27.69 -22.65
N TYR A 825 15.73 -27.45 -22.15
CA TYR A 825 16.41 -28.39 -21.25
C TYR A 825 17.32 -27.69 -20.24
N SER A 826 17.09 -28.00 -18.97
CA SER A 826 18.01 -27.70 -17.86
C SER A 826 18.34 -29.00 -17.12
N GLN A 827 19.56 -29.11 -16.60
CA GLN A 827 20.06 -30.32 -15.95
C GLN A 827 20.70 -30.03 -14.60
N CYS A 828 20.57 -30.95 -13.65
CA CYS A 828 21.30 -30.88 -12.38
C CYS A 828 22.77 -31.24 -12.59
N LEU A 829 23.69 -30.29 -12.36
CA LEU A 829 25.15 -30.45 -12.54
C LEU A 829 25.93 -30.24 -11.24
#